data_AF-A0A2W1NZM9-F1
#
_entry.id   AF-A0A2W1NZM9-F1
#
_cell.length_a   1.000
_cell.length_b   1.000
_cell.length_c   1.000
_cell.angle_alpha   90.00
_cell.angle_beta   90.00
_cell.angle_gamma   90.00
#
_symmetry.space_group_name_H-M   'P 1'
#
loop_
_entity.id
_entity.type
_entity.pdbx_description
1 polymer ?
#
loop_
_entity_poly.entity_id
_entity_poly.type
_entity_poly.pdbx_seq_one_letter_code
_entity_poly.pdbx_strand_id
1 'polypeptide(L)'
;MENNSYQLIKDFIYKKLFNYEGVLPKNKIQDEIKNAQDLVSKLGPDIFAQILSVQSISIPSPEDWVRMRRELETHFDVEMENGVIVQGEEQQLRDNSWWTSKEKLKNENYYWNRYKELLKNSLSPDVVKTIDEDTDIVMDNIEDPSVEDFSRYGMVVGHVQSGKTGNYSALVCKAADAGYKFIVVIAGGINNLRNQTQDRLNEAFVGLDKGIPVGVGKFGGIRKELLPISLTTTEQDFNKQDANKNSQGLNFDNISSPVILVIKKNSSTLQNVITWLEAQYKNQIISKHAMLMIDDESDYASINTKNEDDPTIINKRLRKLLSLFRKSAYVAFTATPYANIFIDHEAGTDDLGRDLFPKDFIYALKAPTNYFGARKIFLDTNKKHLIEIKDYSDVIPLNHKRDDLISSLPGSMCEAIRLFIINIGIRNLRGQGNKHNSMLIHVTRFTLMHQKISYQIEAYFSEVKKDIIAFGKLKNPEVHSVHLENIRKTFSEIHKEAEFKWAEVLQSICEVVNTIIIREVHTDTKIPLEYRKDRATNAIVIGGTSLSRGFTLEGLSVSYFLRNTIFYDTLMQMGRWFGYRPDYEDLCRIYMTKETINSFALIIEATEDLIDNFDRMSNAKMTPYDFGLSVKHHPDSGLQVTARNKLKSSKDIYFEMKLDGHCKETSWINNNYDVKQSNLDALKSIVFNLKFKKPEQINKNYLWRDIDRSVVMEFLEKFDVYSPDPFGIKSRMPIDFVKKYVEEVDTKWDIALYSGESSNEFPIGELKINPEQRRVVNKGPFYEVLNRQVSSGNSEGVALPETARKELGSDRKGIRAKLEKPLLMLHVLEVKEGKTERVMDEGLAAFGISFPGGITSTKKTVKLKINSVYIQDMLKEEESDD
;
A
#
# COMPACT_ATOMS: atom_id res chain seq x y z
N MET A 1 1.53 1.52 -43.67
CA MET A 1 1.43 0.81 -42.38
C MET A 1 0.22 -0.09 -42.51
N GLU A 2 0.38 -1.41 -42.40
CA GLU A 2 -0.78 -2.30 -42.34
C GLU A 2 -1.58 -1.95 -41.09
N ASN A 3 -2.85 -1.60 -41.28
CA ASN A 3 -3.75 -1.32 -40.19
C ASN A 3 -3.97 -2.61 -39.41
N ASN A 4 -3.60 -2.63 -38.13
CA ASN A 4 -3.82 -3.78 -37.25
C ASN A 4 -5.34 -3.99 -37.07
N SER A 5 -5.90 -4.92 -37.84
CA SER A 5 -7.34 -5.15 -37.92
C SER A 5 -7.94 -5.56 -36.57
N TYR A 6 -7.19 -6.33 -35.77
CA TYR A 6 -7.56 -6.64 -34.39
C TYR A 6 -7.82 -5.38 -33.56
N GLN A 7 -6.90 -4.41 -33.63
CA GLN A 7 -7.00 -3.18 -32.84
C GLN A 7 -8.19 -2.32 -33.31
N LEU A 8 -8.43 -2.22 -34.61
CA LEU A 8 -9.55 -1.45 -35.15
C LEU A 8 -10.91 -2.02 -34.74
N ILE A 9 -11.05 -3.35 -34.77
CA ILE A 9 -12.27 -4.03 -34.34
C ILE A 9 -12.48 -3.86 -32.83
N LYS A 10 -11.40 -3.99 -32.05
CA LYS A 10 -11.45 -3.73 -30.61
C LYS A 10 -11.84 -2.29 -30.30
N ASP A 11 -11.29 -1.31 -31.00
CA ASP A 11 -11.62 0.12 -30.82
C ASP A 11 -13.09 0.42 -31.17
N PHE A 12 -13.66 -0.27 -32.16
CA PHE A 12 -15.07 -0.18 -32.50
C PHE A 12 -15.98 -0.67 -31.36
N ILE A 13 -15.67 -1.83 -30.79
CA ILE A 13 -16.40 -2.38 -29.64
C ILE A 13 -16.20 -1.49 -28.41
N TYR A 14 -14.96 -1.06 -28.15
CA TYR A 14 -14.59 -0.16 -27.06
C TYR A 14 -15.45 1.09 -27.07
N LYS A 15 -15.59 1.79 -28.20
CA LYS A 15 -16.39 3.01 -28.31
C LYS A 15 -17.86 2.78 -27.95
N LYS A 16 -18.43 1.63 -28.31
CA LYS A 16 -19.82 1.29 -27.95
C LYS A 16 -20.00 1.03 -26.46
N LEU A 17 -19.07 0.27 -25.87
CA LEU A 17 -19.07 0.01 -24.43
C LEU A 17 -18.84 1.29 -23.63
N PHE A 18 -17.92 2.13 -24.10
CA PHE A 18 -17.58 3.40 -23.46
C PHE A 18 -18.74 4.41 -23.46
N ASN A 19 -19.50 4.47 -24.54
CA ASN A 19 -20.66 5.36 -24.66
C ASN A 19 -21.93 4.81 -23.99
N TYR A 20 -21.84 3.68 -23.29
CA TYR A 20 -22.97 3.14 -22.54
C TYR A 20 -23.25 4.02 -21.32
N GLU A 21 -24.47 4.55 -21.21
CA GLU A 21 -24.88 5.33 -20.04
C GLU A 21 -25.25 4.41 -18.87
N GLY A 22 -24.53 4.51 -17.76
CA GLY A 22 -24.75 3.74 -16.54
C GLY A 22 -23.74 2.61 -16.32
N VAL A 23 -23.96 1.80 -15.27
CA VAL A 23 -23.08 0.66 -14.95
C VAL A 23 -23.20 -0.38 -16.07
N LEU A 24 -22.06 -0.82 -16.59
CA LEU A 24 -22.01 -1.82 -17.65
C LEU A 24 -22.63 -3.15 -17.15
N PRO A 25 -23.67 -3.71 -17.80
CA PRO A 25 -24.20 -5.01 -17.41
C PRO A 25 -23.14 -6.11 -17.57
N LYS A 26 -23.10 -7.10 -16.66
CA LYS A 26 -22.10 -8.20 -16.64
C LYS A 26 -21.88 -8.91 -17.99
N ASN A 27 -22.91 -8.99 -18.84
CA ASN A 27 -22.81 -9.68 -20.14
C ASN A 27 -22.61 -8.73 -21.33
N LYS A 28 -22.56 -7.41 -21.11
CA LYS A 28 -22.58 -6.41 -22.19
C LYS A 28 -21.35 -6.47 -23.09
N ILE A 29 -20.18 -6.76 -22.53
CA ILE A 29 -18.94 -6.96 -23.28
C ILE A 29 -19.07 -8.16 -24.23
N GLN A 30 -19.55 -9.28 -23.70
CA GLN A 30 -19.81 -10.49 -24.47
C GLN A 30 -20.85 -10.23 -25.58
N ASP A 31 -21.90 -9.48 -25.29
CA ASP A 31 -22.93 -9.11 -26.26
C ASP A 31 -22.37 -8.25 -27.39
N GLU A 32 -21.55 -7.23 -27.11
CA GLU A 32 -20.96 -6.39 -28.16
C GLU A 32 -19.91 -7.13 -28.99
N ILE A 33 -19.17 -8.07 -28.41
CA ILE A 33 -18.27 -8.97 -29.17
C ILE A 33 -19.08 -9.84 -30.11
N LYS A 34 -20.17 -10.45 -29.62
CA LYS A 34 -21.05 -11.26 -30.45
C LYS A 34 -21.68 -10.42 -31.57
N ASN A 35 -22.09 -9.19 -31.27
CA ASN A 35 -22.62 -8.26 -32.28
C ASN A 35 -21.57 -7.94 -33.36
N ALA A 36 -20.31 -7.73 -32.98
CA ALA A 36 -19.23 -7.50 -33.93
C ALA A 36 -18.95 -8.74 -34.79
N GLN A 37 -18.92 -9.94 -34.20
CA GLN A 37 -18.80 -11.20 -34.92
C GLN A 37 -19.95 -11.40 -35.92
N ASP A 38 -21.19 -11.14 -35.49
CA ASP A 38 -22.39 -11.23 -36.34
C ASP A 38 -22.34 -10.21 -37.50
N LEU A 39 -21.89 -8.98 -37.24
CA LEU A 39 -21.71 -7.95 -38.27
C LEU A 39 -20.67 -8.37 -39.32
N VAL A 40 -19.50 -8.85 -38.87
CA VAL A 40 -18.43 -9.31 -39.77
C VAL A 40 -18.89 -10.51 -40.61
N SER A 41 -19.60 -11.48 -40.00
CA SER A 41 -20.08 -12.67 -40.70
C SER A 41 -21.19 -12.38 -41.72
N LYS A 42 -22.07 -11.40 -41.46
CA LYS A 42 -23.18 -11.04 -42.36
C LYS A 42 -22.78 -10.10 -43.48
N LEU A 43 -21.91 -9.13 -43.20
CA LEU A 43 -21.53 -8.08 -44.16
C LEU A 43 -20.28 -8.44 -44.96
N GLY A 44 -19.45 -9.36 -44.46
CA GLY A 44 -18.13 -9.64 -45.02
C GLY A 44 -17.08 -8.58 -44.65
N PRO A 45 -15.78 -8.89 -44.81
CA PRO A 45 -14.68 -8.05 -44.34
C PRO A 45 -14.60 -6.70 -45.07
N ASP A 46 -14.91 -6.65 -46.37
CA ASP A 46 -14.80 -5.42 -47.17
C ASP A 46 -15.82 -4.35 -46.75
N ILE A 47 -17.06 -4.75 -46.48
CA ILE A 47 -18.11 -3.82 -46.03
C ILE A 47 -17.85 -3.38 -44.58
N PHE A 48 -17.37 -4.29 -43.71
CA PHE A 48 -17.01 -3.93 -42.35
C PHE A 48 -15.81 -2.98 -42.30
N ALA A 49 -14.85 -3.11 -43.21
CA ALA A 49 -13.74 -2.16 -43.36
C ALA A 49 -14.22 -0.73 -43.67
N GLN A 50 -15.27 -0.59 -44.50
CA GLN A 50 -15.89 0.70 -44.77
C GLN A 50 -16.57 1.30 -43.53
N ILE A 51 -17.22 0.49 -42.70
CA ILE A 51 -17.82 0.94 -41.42
C ILE A 51 -16.74 1.50 -40.48
N LEU A 52 -15.55 0.93 -40.51
CA LEU A 52 -14.40 1.37 -39.73
C LEU A 52 -13.60 2.50 -40.39
N SER A 53 -14.02 2.97 -41.58
CA SER A 53 -13.31 3.97 -42.39
C SER A 53 -11.87 3.57 -42.76
N VAL A 54 -11.65 2.29 -43.10
CA VAL A 54 -10.34 1.76 -43.52
C VAL A 54 -10.41 0.98 -44.84
N GLN A 55 -9.27 0.80 -45.51
CA GLN A 55 -9.22 0.17 -46.83
C GLN A 55 -9.50 -1.34 -46.83
N SER A 56 -9.04 -2.06 -45.80
CA SER A 56 -9.24 -3.49 -45.66
C SER A 56 -9.07 -3.91 -44.19
N ILE A 57 -9.63 -5.08 -43.85
CA ILE A 57 -9.43 -5.73 -42.55
C ILE A 57 -9.21 -7.23 -42.72
N SER A 58 -8.45 -7.83 -41.81
CA SER A 58 -8.43 -9.28 -41.58
C SER A 58 -9.41 -9.67 -40.47
N ILE A 59 -10.05 -10.84 -40.61
CA ILE A 59 -10.96 -11.38 -39.61
C ILE A 59 -10.13 -11.97 -38.46
N PRO A 60 -10.38 -11.57 -37.19
CA PRO A 60 -9.68 -12.14 -36.04
C PRO A 60 -9.95 -13.65 -35.88
N SER A 61 -8.96 -14.40 -35.41
CA SER A 61 -9.13 -15.83 -35.10
C SER A 61 -10.06 -16.04 -33.89
N PRO A 62 -10.58 -17.25 -33.64
CA PRO A 62 -11.32 -17.55 -32.41
C PRO A 62 -10.54 -17.17 -31.15
N GLU A 63 -9.23 -17.42 -31.12
CA GLU A 63 -8.34 -17.06 -30.03
C GLU A 63 -8.22 -15.53 -29.88
N ASP A 64 -8.16 -14.78 -30.98
CA ASP A 64 -8.13 -13.33 -30.96
C ASP A 64 -9.43 -12.74 -30.37
N TRP A 65 -10.60 -13.32 -30.68
CA TRP A 65 -11.86 -12.87 -30.09
C TRP A 65 -11.91 -13.12 -28.57
N VAL A 66 -11.42 -14.28 -28.12
CA VAL A 66 -11.31 -14.59 -26.69
C VAL A 66 -10.34 -13.63 -26.00
N ARG A 67 -9.20 -13.34 -26.63
CA ARG A 67 -8.22 -12.36 -26.15
C ARG A 67 -8.83 -10.96 -26.07
N MET A 68 -9.56 -10.53 -27.10
CA MET A 68 -10.22 -9.23 -27.15
C MET A 68 -11.25 -9.09 -26.04
N ARG A 69 -12.02 -10.15 -25.78
CA ARG A 69 -12.93 -10.20 -24.63
C ARG A 69 -12.19 -9.98 -23.33
N ARG A 70 -11.12 -10.73 -23.08
CA ARG A 70 -10.32 -10.60 -21.87
C ARG A 70 -9.72 -9.19 -21.73
N GLU A 71 -9.19 -8.62 -22.82
CA GLU A 71 -8.66 -7.24 -22.81
C GLU A 71 -9.75 -6.20 -22.50
N LEU A 72 -10.97 -6.38 -22.99
CA LEU A 72 -12.11 -5.50 -22.71
C LEU A 72 -12.66 -5.72 -21.29
N GLU A 73 -12.77 -6.95 -20.81
CA GLU A 73 -13.17 -7.28 -19.43
C GLU A 73 -12.18 -6.68 -18.43
N THR A 74 -10.86 -6.86 -18.63
CA THR A 74 -9.82 -6.24 -17.80
C THR A 74 -9.92 -4.70 -17.77
N HIS A 75 -10.47 -4.08 -18.81
CA HIS A 75 -10.63 -2.63 -18.90
C HIS A 75 -11.95 -2.12 -18.34
N PHE A 76 -13.07 -2.80 -18.59
CA PHE A 76 -14.41 -2.31 -18.25
C PHE A 76 -15.02 -2.96 -17.00
N ASP A 77 -14.61 -4.18 -16.62
CA ASP A 77 -15.08 -4.88 -15.41
C ASP A 77 -14.22 -4.49 -14.19
N VAL A 78 -14.04 -3.18 -14.00
CA VAL A 78 -13.23 -2.59 -12.93
C VAL A 78 -14.11 -1.68 -12.11
N GLU A 79 -14.46 -2.14 -10.92
CA GLU A 79 -15.23 -1.38 -9.94
C GLU A 79 -14.26 -0.59 -9.04
N MET A 80 -14.65 0.64 -8.70
CA MET A 80 -13.97 1.48 -7.74
C MET A 80 -15.02 2.20 -6.91
N GLU A 81 -14.95 2.07 -5.59
CA GLU A 81 -15.82 2.81 -4.68
C GLU A 81 -15.24 4.21 -4.42
N ASN A 82 -16.12 5.15 -4.08
CA ASN A 82 -15.69 6.48 -3.65
C ASN A 82 -14.88 6.39 -2.35
N GLY A 83 -13.96 7.33 -2.20
CA GLY A 83 -13.18 7.50 -0.98
C GLY A 83 -14.01 7.96 0.22
N VAL A 84 -13.32 8.06 1.35
CA VAL A 84 -13.90 8.36 2.65
C VAL A 84 -13.36 9.68 3.17
N ILE A 85 -14.23 10.58 3.59
CA ILE A 85 -13.86 11.89 4.13
C ILE A 85 -13.99 11.91 5.66
N VAL A 86 -12.94 12.36 6.34
CA VAL A 86 -12.95 12.74 7.76
C VAL A 86 -12.68 14.23 7.83
N GLN A 87 -13.62 15.01 8.38
CA GLN A 87 -13.59 16.47 8.36
C GLN A 87 -13.27 17.03 9.75
N GLY A 88 -12.46 18.09 9.79
CA GLY A 88 -12.23 18.88 11.00
C GLY A 88 -13.47 19.67 11.43
N GLU A 89 -13.49 20.14 12.67
CA GLU A 89 -14.67 20.80 13.26
C GLU A 89 -15.16 22.00 12.43
N GLU A 90 -14.25 22.91 12.05
CA GLU A 90 -14.58 24.06 11.20
C GLU A 90 -15.15 23.61 9.85
N GLN A 91 -14.60 22.55 9.28
CA GLN A 91 -14.99 22.03 7.98
C GLN A 91 -16.39 21.40 8.02
N GLN A 92 -16.75 20.71 9.11
CA GLN A 92 -18.10 20.15 9.31
C GLN A 92 -19.19 21.23 9.40
N LEU A 93 -18.83 22.46 9.80
CA LEU A 93 -19.76 23.59 9.92
C LEU A 93 -19.84 24.45 8.65
N ARG A 94 -18.89 24.29 7.71
CA ARG A 94 -18.80 25.09 6.49
C ARG A 94 -19.73 24.57 5.39
N ASP A 95 -20.14 25.47 4.49
CA ASP A 95 -20.72 25.07 3.20
C ASP A 95 -19.64 24.42 2.32
N ASN A 96 -19.66 23.09 2.27
CA ASN A 96 -18.77 22.27 1.44
C ASN A 96 -19.42 21.89 0.12
N SER A 97 -20.18 22.81 -0.48
CA SER A 97 -20.76 22.64 -1.82
C SER A 97 -20.35 23.75 -2.79
N TRP A 98 -19.37 24.57 -2.39
CA TRP A 98 -18.93 25.73 -3.15
C TRP A 98 -18.41 25.33 -4.54
N TRP A 99 -17.72 24.21 -4.65
CA TRP A 99 -17.22 23.72 -5.93
C TRP A 99 -18.32 22.96 -6.66
N THR A 100 -18.83 21.88 -6.08
CA THR A 100 -19.76 20.97 -6.76
C THR A 100 -21.08 21.60 -7.18
N SER A 101 -21.64 22.48 -6.35
CA SER A 101 -22.98 23.04 -6.54
C SER A 101 -23.00 24.49 -7.05
N LYS A 102 -21.85 25.17 -7.08
CA LYS A 102 -21.77 26.57 -7.54
C LYS A 102 -20.73 26.77 -8.62
N GLU A 103 -19.45 26.62 -8.30
CA GLU A 103 -18.38 27.06 -9.21
C GLU A 103 -18.19 26.11 -10.41
N LYS A 104 -18.26 24.79 -10.19
CA LYS A 104 -18.17 23.78 -11.26
C LYS A 104 -19.25 23.96 -12.34
N LEU A 105 -20.44 24.43 -11.97
CA LEU A 105 -21.56 24.66 -12.89
C LEU A 105 -21.43 25.96 -13.69
N LYS A 106 -20.72 26.96 -13.16
CA LYS A 106 -20.48 28.24 -13.83
C LYS A 106 -19.29 28.19 -14.77
N ASN A 107 -18.34 27.30 -14.51
CA ASN A 107 -17.10 27.18 -15.24
C ASN A 107 -17.21 26.23 -16.44
N GLU A 108 -16.45 26.49 -17.50
CA GLU A 108 -16.30 25.57 -18.64
C GLU A 108 -15.53 24.29 -18.28
N ASN A 109 -14.88 24.26 -17.11
CA ASN A 109 -14.04 23.16 -16.62
C ASN A 109 -12.98 22.77 -17.66
N TYR A 110 -12.30 23.78 -18.21
CA TYR A 110 -11.43 23.63 -19.37
C TYR A 110 -10.29 22.64 -19.11
N TYR A 111 -9.60 22.78 -17.98
CA TYR A 111 -8.46 21.91 -17.67
C TYR A 111 -8.94 20.51 -17.32
N TRP A 112 -9.95 20.38 -16.46
CA TRP A 112 -10.45 19.08 -16.04
C TRP A 112 -11.02 18.28 -17.21
N ASN A 113 -11.84 18.88 -18.07
CA ASN A 113 -12.45 18.16 -19.20
C ASN A 113 -11.38 17.59 -20.15
N ARG A 114 -10.31 18.35 -20.43
CA ARG A 114 -9.20 17.86 -21.25
C ARG A 114 -8.47 16.69 -20.59
N TYR A 115 -8.23 16.78 -19.28
CA TYR A 115 -7.56 15.71 -18.56
C TYR A 115 -8.46 14.46 -18.44
N LYS A 116 -9.75 14.64 -18.22
CA LYS A 116 -10.76 13.57 -18.23
C LYS A 116 -10.76 12.83 -19.56
N GLU A 117 -10.70 13.53 -20.69
CA GLU A 117 -10.53 12.90 -22.01
C GLU A 117 -9.20 12.14 -22.17
N LEU A 118 -8.11 12.61 -21.55
CA LEU A 118 -6.85 11.88 -21.52
C LEU A 118 -6.98 10.56 -20.74
N LEU A 119 -7.59 10.60 -19.55
CA LEU A 119 -7.75 9.44 -18.67
C LEU A 119 -8.61 8.33 -19.31
N LYS A 120 -9.63 8.71 -20.10
CA LYS A 120 -10.49 7.77 -20.84
C LYS A 120 -9.75 6.88 -21.85
N ASN A 121 -8.50 7.22 -22.20
CA ASN A 121 -7.68 6.39 -23.10
C ASN A 121 -7.00 5.22 -22.37
N SER A 122 -6.89 5.26 -21.04
CA SER A 122 -6.10 4.29 -20.27
C SER A 122 -6.81 3.72 -19.04
N LEU A 123 -7.91 4.34 -18.59
CA LEU A 123 -8.68 3.91 -17.42
C LEU A 123 -10.12 3.56 -17.79
N SER A 124 -10.76 2.73 -16.95
CA SER A 124 -12.18 2.39 -17.09
C SER A 124 -13.07 3.62 -16.87
N PRO A 125 -14.27 3.68 -17.46
CA PRO A 125 -15.22 4.75 -17.21
C PRO A 125 -15.52 4.95 -15.72
N ASP A 126 -15.69 3.87 -14.97
CA ASP A 126 -15.99 3.90 -13.53
C ASP A 126 -14.84 4.46 -12.70
N VAL A 127 -13.59 4.11 -13.04
CA VAL A 127 -12.40 4.70 -12.39
C VAL A 127 -12.30 6.19 -12.72
N VAL A 128 -12.55 6.61 -13.97
CA VAL A 128 -12.53 8.03 -14.34
C VAL A 128 -13.62 8.81 -13.61
N LYS A 129 -14.82 8.23 -13.50
CA LYS A 129 -15.95 8.80 -12.75
C LYS A 129 -15.60 8.95 -11.27
N THR A 130 -15.03 7.92 -10.65
CA THR A 130 -14.62 7.95 -9.24
C THR A 130 -13.54 9.00 -9.01
N ILE A 131 -12.55 9.14 -9.90
CA ILE A 131 -11.56 10.24 -9.80
C ILE A 131 -12.25 11.60 -9.88
N ASP A 132 -13.27 11.78 -10.72
CA ASP A 132 -14.06 13.02 -10.78
C ASP A 132 -14.73 13.29 -9.42
N GLU A 133 -15.46 12.31 -8.88
CA GLU A 133 -16.22 12.45 -7.63
C GLU A 133 -15.29 12.64 -6.41
N ASP A 134 -14.23 11.85 -6.30
CA ASP A 134 -13.22 11.95 -5.25
C ASP A 134 -12.58 13.35 -5.22
N THR A 135 -12.18 13.86 -6.38
CA THR A 135 -11.54 15.18 -6.45
C THR A 135 -12.51 16.33 -6.31
N ASP A 136 -13.80 16.13 -6.63
CA ASP A 136 -14.85 17.09 -6.28
C ASP A 136 -14.99 17.23 -4.75
N ILE A 137 -14.97 16.12 -4.01
CA ILE A 137 -15.02 16.14 -2.54
C ILE A 137 -13.80 16.86 -1.98
N VAL A 138 -12.60 16.59 -2.50
CA VAL A 138 -11.39 17.30 -2.07
C VAL A 138 -11.47 18.79 -2.40
N MET A 139 -11.98 19.17 -3.58
CA MET A 139 -12.22 20.57 -3.95
C MET A 139 -13.19 21.27 -2.99
N ASP A 140 -14.29 20.60 -2.62
CA ASP A 140 -15.26 21.12 -1.65
C ASP A 140 -14.70 21.27 -0.22
N ASN A 141 -13.55 20.64 0.08
CA ASN A 141 -12.86 20.75 1.36
C ASN A 141 -11.65 21.70 1.34
N ILE A 142 -11.10 22.05 0.18
CA ILE A 142 -10.30 23.28 0.04
C ILE A 142 -11.25 24.49 -0.08
N GLU A 143 -10.74 25.73 0.01
CA GLU A 143 -11.59 26.93 0.05
C GLU A 143 -11.82 27.56 -1.33
N ASP A 144 -12.96 28.20 -1.51
CA ASP A 144 -13.23 29.02 -2.69
C ASP A 144 -12.18 30.15 -2.80
N PRO A 145 -11.40 30.24 -3.90
CA PRO A 145 -10.36 31.26 -4.05
C PRO A 145 -10.90 32.71 -4.05
N SER A 146 -12.21 32.91 -4.20
CA SER A 146 -12.86 34.22 -4.07
C SER A 146 -12.93 34.72 -2.62
N VAL A 147 -12.84 33.84 -1.62
CA VAL A 147 -12.77 34.21 -0.20
C VAL A 147 -11.53 35.04 0.09
N GLU A 148 -11.65 36.06 0.95
CA GLU A 148 -10.58 37.05 1.18
C GLU A 148 -9.35 36.47 1.89
N ASP A 149 -9.54 35.49 2.78
CA ASP A 149 -8.51 34.96 3.66
C ASP A 149 -8.83 33.50 4.04
N PHE A 150 -7.87 32.60 3.84
CA PHE A 150 -7.99 31.23 4.32
C PHE A 150 -6.64 30.51 4.38
N SER A 151 -6.58 29.53 5.26
CA SER A 151 -5.51 28.55 5.31
C SER A 151 -6.09 27.17 5.59
N ARG A 152 -6.02 26.27 4.60
CA ARG A 152 -6.56 24.92 4.64
C ARG A 152 -5.44 23.90 4.58
N TYR A 153 -5.49 22.89 5.44
CA TYR A 153 -4.54 21.79 5.54
C TYR A 153 -5.31 20.48 5.50
N GLY A 154 -5.19 19.79 4.38
CA GLY A 154 -5.78 18.48 4.16
C GLY A 154 -4.76 17.42 3.82
N MET A 155 -5.20 16.17 3.85
CA MET A 155 -4.42 15.02 3.41
C MET A 155 -5.27 14.07 2.58
N VAL A 156 -4.70 13.57 1.49
CA VAL A 156 -5.25 12.49 0.69
C VAL A 156 -4.37 11.25 0.87
N VAL A 157 -4.97 10.19 1.40
CA VAL A 157 -4.32 8.90 1.66
C VAL A 157 -4.78 7.90 0.62
N GLY A 158 -3.88 7.09 0.08
CA GLY A 158 -4.29 5.99 -0.79
C GLY A 158 -3.19 4.95 -0.96
N HIS A 159 -3.51 3.73 -1.37
CA HIS A 159 -2.53 2.65 -1.47
C HIS A 159 -1.33 2.99 -2.39
N VAL A 160 -0.22 2.25 -2.23
CA VAL A 160 1.02 2.47 -3.00
C VAL A 160 0.76 2.23 -4.49
N GLN A 161 1.01 3.21 -5.36
CA GLN A 161 0.68 3.14 -6.79
C GLN A 161 -0.81 2.90 -7.11
N SER A 162 -1.74 3.32 -6.23
CA SER A 162 -3.18 3.22 -6.51
C SER A 162 -3.70 4.20 -7.57
N GLY A 163 -2.92 5.24 -7.91
CA GLY A 163 -3.36 6.32 -8.81
C GLY A 163 -3.39 7.71 -8.18
N LYS A 164 -2.76 7.92 -7.01
CA LYS A 164 -2.62 9.25 -6.36
C LYS A 164 -2.18 10.37 -7.30
N THR A 165 -1.23 10.10 -8.20
CA THR A 165 -0.82 11.08 -9.21
C THR A 165 -1.94 11.48 -10.15
N GLY A 166 -2.80 10.54 -10.57
CA GLY A 166 -3.97 10.89 -11.36
C GLY A 166 -4.95 11.76 -10.57
N ASN A 167 -5.14 11.44 -9.29
CA ASN A 167 -6.02 12.19 -8.40
C ASN A 167 -5.52 13.63 -8.13
N TYR A 168 -4.25 13.83 -7.74
CA TYR A 168 -3.76 15.20 -7.55
C TYR A 168 -3.65 15.97 -8.88
N SER A 169 -3.44 15.30 -10.02
CA SER A 169 -3.43 15.98 -11.34
C SER A 169 -4.83 16.47 -11.69
N ALA A 170 -5.86 15.69 -11.38
CA ALA A 170 -7.26 16.10 -11.49
C ALA A 170 -7.59 17.27 -10.55
N LEU A 171 -7.12 17.21 -9.29
CA LEU A 171 -7.25 18.30 -8.34
C LEU A 171 -6.59 19.59 -8.83
N VAL A 172 -5.37 19.51 -9.39
CA VAL A 172 -4.67 20.66 -10.01
C VAL A 172 -5.49 21.26 -11.14
N CYS A 173 -6.06 20.43 -12.02
CA CYS A 173 -6.90 20.91 -13.13
C CYS A 173 -8.14 21.64 -12.61
N LYS A 174 -8.86 21.04 -11.65
CA LYS A 174 -10.08 21.62 -11.06
C LYS A 174 -9.79 22.89 -10.27
N ALA A 175 -8.68 22.93 -9.52
CA ALA A 175 -8.26 24.13 -8.80
C ALA A 175 -7.92 25.27 -9.76
N ALA A 176 -7.24 24.98 -10.87
CA ALA A 176 -6.97 25.97 -11.91
C ALA A 176 -8.26 26.49 -12.57
N ASP A 177 -9.21 25.60 -12.84
CA ASP A 177 -10.55 25.97 -13.32
C ASP A 177 -11.24 26.89 -12.30
N ALA A 178 -11.22 26.56 -11.00
CA ALA A 178 -11.79 27.37 -9.92
C ALA A 178 -11.11 28.73 -9.69
N GLY A 179 -9.90 28.95 -10.23
CA GLY A 179 -9.18 30.22 -10.12
C GLY A 179 -8.00 30.24 -9.16
N TYR A 180 -7.52 29.08 -8.67
CA TYR A 180 -6.20 29.00 -8.04
C TYR A 180 -5.12 29.35 -9.06
N LYS A 181 -4.37 30.44 -8.80
CA LYS A 181 -3.39 30.97 -9.76
C LYS A 181 -1.97 30.48 -9.52
N PHE A 182 -1.64 30.10 -8.29
CA PHE A 182 -0.32 29.55 -7.96
C PHE A 182 -0.46 28.09 -7.53
N ILE A 183 0.13 27.19 -8.30
CA ILE A 183 0.08 25.75 -8.04
C ILE A 183 1.52 25.26 -7.84
N VAL A 184 1.81 24.81 -6.62
CA VAL A 184 3.13 24.30 -6.25
C VAL A 184 3.02 22.81 -5.96
N VAL A 185 3.75 21.99 -6.71
CA VAL A 185 3.83 20.55 -6.48
C VAL A 185 5.23 20.23 -5.95
N ILE A 186 5.28 19.84 -4.68
CA ILE A 186 6.49 19.34 -4.02
C ILE A 186 6.59 17.85 -4.35
N ALA A 187 7.48 17.52 -5.27
CA ALA A 187 7.84 16.14 -5.58
C ALA A 187 8.92 15.63 -4.61
N GLY A 188 9.15 14.31 -4.55
CA GLY A 188 10.11 13.74 -3.60
C GLY A 188 11.57 14.20 -3.78
N GLY A 189 12.48 13.68 -2.94
CA GLY A 189 13.81 14.26 -2.73
C GLY A 189 14.85 14.07 -3.86
N ILE A 190 14.53 13.28 -4.90
CA ILE A 190 15.48 12.90 -5.97
C ILE A 190 15.00 13.45 -7.32
N ASN A 191 15.93 13.89 -8.16
CA ASN A 191 15.64 14.47 -9.48
C ASN A 191 14.76 13.55 -10.35
N ASN A 192 15.01 12.23 -10.37
CA ASN A 192 14.20 11.30 -11.18
C ASN A 192 12.71 11.33 -10.83
N LEU A 193 12.37 11.43 -9.54
CA LEU A 193 10.98 11.47 -9.09
C LEU A 193 10.32 12.81 -9.45
N ARG A 194 11.05 13.92 -9.28
CA ARG A 194 10.61 15.24 -9.71
C ARG A 194 10.40 15.31 -11.23
N ASN A 195 11.31 14.76 -12.01
CA ASN A 195 11.23 14.73 -13.47
C ASN A 195 9.99 13.93 -13.94
N GLN A 196 9.77 12.73 -13.38
CA GLN A 196 8.56 11.94 -13.67
C GLN A 196 7.27 12.69 -13.30
N THR A 197 7.27 13.39 -12.17
CA THR A 197 6.12 14.20 -11.73
C THR A 197 5.85 15.35 -12.69
N GLN A 198 6.90 16.04 -13.14
CA GLN A 198 6.80 17.10 -14.13
C GLN A 198 6.28 16.57 -15.46
N ASP A 199 6.77 15.43 -15.95
CA ASP A 199 6.30 14.83 -17.20
C ASP A 199 4.81 14.50 -17.14
N ARG A 200 4.36 13.93 -16.02
CA ARG A 200 2.94 13.61 -15.80
C ARG A 200 2.07 14.87 -15.77
N LEU A 201 2.51 15.94 -15.13
CA LEU A 201 1.79 17.22 -15.09
C LEU A 201 1.84 17.97 -16.43
N ASN A 202 2.91 17.81 -17.20
CA ASN A 202 2.98 18.30 -18.56
C ASN A 202 1.95 17.59 -19.45
N GLU A 203 1.82 16.27 -19.32
CA GLU A 203 0.80 15.52 -20.04
C GLU A 203 -0.62 15.79 -19.54
N ALA A 204 -0.84 15.92 -18.23
CA ALA A 204 -2.17 16.06 -17.64
C ALA A 204 -2.74 17.49 -17.71
N PHE A 205 -1.91 18.51 -17.52
CA PHE A 205 -2.35 19.87 -17.27
C PHE A 205 -1.77 20.90 -18.25
N VAL A 206 -0.45 20.95 -18.41
CA VAL A 206 0.21 21.98 -19.26
C VAL A 206 -0.05 21.75 -20.75
N GLY A 207 -0.02 20.49 -21.18
CA GLY A 207 -0.18 20.08 -22.58
C GLY A 207 1.05 20.29 -23.47
N LEU A 208 2.17 20.74 -22.92
CA LEU A 208 3.42 20.99 -23.66
C LEU A 208 4.63 20.46 -22.88
N ASP A 209 5.59 19.89 -23.61
CA ASP A 209 6.93 19.60 -23.11
C ASP A 209 7.96 20.13 -24.12
N LYS A 210 8.86 21.01 -23.67
CA LYS A 210 9.81 21.73 -24.53
C LYS A 210 9.18 22.38 -25.77
N GLY A 211 7.94 22.87 -25.63
CA GLY A 211 7.17 23.48 -26.72
C GLY A 211 6.50 22.49 -27.67
N ILE A 212 6.63 21.17 -27.43
CA ILE A 212 6.00 20.11 -28.22
C ILE A 212 4.71 19.67 -27.52
N PRO A 213 3.57 19.53 -28.25
CA PRO A 213 2.33 19.02 -27.68
C PRO A 213 2.44 17.60 -27.11
N VAL A 214 2.09 17.45 -25.83
CA VAL A 214 2.06 16.17 -25.10
C VAL A 214 0.75 16.03 -24.34
N GLY A 215 0.37 14.78 -24.00
CA GLY A 215 -0.89 14.47 -23.29
C GLY A 215 -2.09 15.26 -23.80
N VAL A 216 -2.70 16.07 -22.91
CA VAL A 216 -3.87 16.91 -23.22
C VAL A 216 -3.65 17.87 -24.39
N GLY A 217 -2.41 18.28 -24.68
CA GLY A 217 -2.09 19.15 -25.82
C GLY A 217 -2.34 18.51 -27.19
N LYS A 218 -2.42 17.17 -27.25
CA LYS A 218 -2.66 16.42 -28.50
C LYS A 218 -4.10 16.49 -29.01
N PHE A 219 -5.06 16.88 -28.17
CA PHE A 219 -6.48 16.98 -28.55
C PHE A 219 -6.82 18.23 -29.37
N GLY A 220 -5.86 19.12 -29.64
CA GLY A 220 -6.12 20.39 -30.32
C GLY A 220 -6.83 21.42 -29.42
N GLY A 221 -7.28 22.54 -30.00
CA GLY A 221 -8.06 23.57 -29.29
C GLY A 221 -7.34 24.22 -28.09
N ILE A 222 -6.01 24.36 -28.15
CA ILE A 222 -5.24 25.02 -27.09
C ILE A 222 -5.56 26.52 -27.12
N ARG A 223 -6.13 27.02 -26.03
CA ARG A 223 -6.38 28.45 -25.80
C ARG A 223 -5.12 29.07 -25.21
N LYS A 224 -4.46 29.96 -25.97
CA LYS A 224 -3.15 30.53 -25.58
C LYS A 224 -3.24 31.32 -24.28
N GLU A 225 -4.37 31.99 -24.05
CA GLU A 225 -4.72 32.76 -22.86
C GLU A 225 -4.93 31.90 -21.60
N LEU A 226 -5.17 30.60 -21.77
CA LEU A 226 -5.32 29.63 -20.70
C LEU A 226 -4.11 28.70 -20.56
N LEU A 227 -3.06 28.89 -21.36
CA LEU A 227 -1.90 28.00 -21.30
C LEU A 227 -1.17 28.18 -19.95
N PRO A 228 -1.00 27.12 -19.13
CA PRO A 228 -0.31 27.25 -17.86
C PRO A 228 1.14 27.70 -18.03
N ILE A 229 1.61 28.56 -17.14
CA ILE A 229 3.00 29.02 -17.12
C ILE A 229 3.80 28.12 -16.20
N SER A 230 4.64 27.27 -16.77
CA SER A 230 5.56 26.42 -16.00
C SER A 230 6.87 27.14 -15.71
N LEU A 231 7.20 27.32 -14.42
CA LEU A 231 8.49 27.90 -14.00
C LEU A 231 9.59 26.85 -13.79
N THR A 232 9.26 25.58 -14.04
CA THR A 232 10.18 24.43 -14.01
C THR A 232 10.09 23.65 -15.31
N THR A 233 11.13 22.88 -15.65
CA THR A 233 11.14 21.98 -16.82
C THR A 233 11.42 20.55 -16.39
N THR A 234 11.33 19.56 -17.29
CA THR A 234 11.65 18.16 -16.98
C THR A 234 13.12 17.95 -16.62
N GLU A 235 14.03 18.74 -17.18
CA GLU A 235 15.48 18.58 -16.95
C GLU A 235 16.02 19.50 -15.86
N GLN A 236 15.37 20.64 -15.63
CA GLN A 236 15.84 21.65 -14.70
C GLN A 236 14.82 21.92 -13.61
N ASP A 237 15.29 21.77 -12.38
CA ASP A 237 14.61 22.22 -11.18
C ASP A 237 14.58 23.76 -11.11
N PHE A 238 13.81 24.33 -10.18
CA PHE A 238 13.63 25.78 -10.11
C PHE A 238 14.97 26.52 -9.99
N ASN A 239 15.23 27.40 -10.95
CA ASN A 239 16.34 28.34 -10.90
C ASN A 239 15.83 29.76 -11.17
N LYS A 240 16.42 30.74 -10.49
CA LYS A 240 15.96 32.14 -10.56
C LYS A 240 16.13 32.75 -11.94
N GLN A 241 17.14 32.33 -12.71
CA GLN A 241 17.44 32.91 -14.02
C GLN A 241 16.37 32.57 -15.06
N ASP A 242 15.97 31.30 -15.11
CA ASP A 242 14.96 30.82 -16.05
C ASP A 242 13.56 31.17 -15.58
N ALA A 243 13.30 31.20 -14.28
CA ALA A 243 12.07 31.79 -13.74
C ALA A 243 11.95 33.25 -14.18
N ASN A 244 13.01 34.05 -14.04
CA ASN A 244 13.01 35.45 -14.48
C ASN A 244 12.82 35.58 -15.98
N LYS A 245 13.45 34.73 -16.82
CA LYS A 245 13.23 34.71 -18.28
C LYS A 245 11.79 34.36 -18.64
N ASN A 246 11.24 33.30 -18.05
CA ASN A 246 9.88 32.84 -18.29
C ASN A 246 8.83 33.80 -17.71
N SER A 247 9.23 34.62 -16.73
CA SER A 247 8.40 35.68 -16.17
C SER A 247 8.68 37.08 -16.72
N GLN A 248 9.56 37.24 -17.72
CA GLN A 248 9.83 38.56 -18.30
C GLN A 248 8.56 39.13 -18.92
N GLY A 249 8.13 40.29 -18.41
CA GLY A 249 6.91 40.98 -18.86
C GLY A 249 5.62 40.49 -18.22
N LEU A 250 5.66 39.50 -17.31
CA LEU A 250 4.48 39.08 -16.54
C LEU A 250 4.30 39.99 -15.32
N ASN A 251 3.16 40.67 -15.25
CA ASN A 251 2.68 41.21 -14.00
C ASN A 251 1.83 40.13 -13.32
N PHE A 252 2.37 39.50 -12.27
CA PHE A 252 1.69 38.42 -11.56
C PHE A 252 0.36 38.86 -10.95
N ASP A 253 0.17 40.15 -10.63
CA ASP A 253 -1.13 40.65 -10.17
C ASP A 253 -2.20 40.55 -11.27
N ASN A 254 -1.83 40.58 -12.55
CA ASN A 254 -2.77 40.65 -13.68
C ASN A 254 -2.73 39.40 -14.56
N ILE A 255 -2.18 38.30 -14.06
CA ILE A 255 -2.10 37.05 -14.83
C ILE A 255 -3.46 36.34 -14.89
N SER A 256 -3.91 36.01 -16.09
CA SER A 256 -5.12 35.20 -16.31
C SER A 256 -4.84 33.71 -16.19
N SER A 257 -3.67 33.27 -16.63
CA SER A 257 -3.27 31.86 -16.69
C SER A 257 -2.70 31.37 -15.34
N PRO A 258 -2.88 30.08 -14.99
CA PRO A 258 -2.29 29.49 -13.79
C PRO A 258 -0.78 29.33 -13.94
N VAL A 259 -0.06 29.52 -12.84
CA VAL A 259 1.38 29.28 -12.72
C VAL A 259 1.60 27.95 -12.02
N ILE A 260 2.46 27.09 -12.58
CA ILE A 260 2.81 25.80 -11.99
C ILE A 260 4.31 25.69 -11.72
N LEU A 261 4.64 25.15 -10.54
CA LEU A 261 6.01 24.83 -10.13
C LEU A 261 6.07 23.38 -9.66
N VAL A 262 6.91 22.56 -10.30
CA VAL A 262 7.19 21.18 -9.87
C VAL A 262 8.61 21.11 -9.34
N ILE A 263 8.74 21.19 -8.02
CA ILE A 263 10.02 21.33 -7.34
C ILE A 263 10.37 20.10 -6.52
N LYS A 264 11.66 19.80 -6.43
CA LYS A 264 12.12 18.72 -5.54
C LYS A 264 11.99 19.15 -4.07
N LYS A 265 11.74 18.18 -3.19
CA LYS A 265 11.74 18.36 -1.73
C LYS A 265 13.17 18.55 -1.20
N ASN A 266 13.76 19.70 -1.54
CA ASN A 266 15.12 20.08 -1.17
C ASN A 266 15.15 21.50 -0.63
N SER A 267 15.93 21.65 0.43
CA SER A 267 16.21 22.90 1.09
C SER A 267 16.51 24.03 0.08
N SER A 268 17.56 23.94 -0.73
CA SER A 268 18.01 25.05 -1.59
C SER A 268 16.97 25.46 -2.62
N THR A 269 16.25 24.51 -3.22
CA THR A 269 15.17 24.78 -4.18
C THR A 269 14.03 25.56 -3.54
N LEU A 270 13.55 25.12 -2.37
CA LEU A 270 12.51 25.83 -1.63
C LEU A 270 12.92 27.26 -1.30
N GLN A 271 14.17 27.47 -0.86
CA GLN A 271 14.68 28.81 -0.59
C GLN A 271 14.74 29.68 -1.84
N ASN A 272 15.11 29.11 -2.99
CA ASN A 272 15.13 29.84 -4.25
C ASN A 272 13.74 30.34 -4.65
N VAL A 273 12.72 29.49 -4.49
CA VAL A 273 11.32 29.84 -4.75
C VAL A 273 10.84 30.94 -3.79
N ILE A 274 11.07 30.76 -2.48
CA ILE A 274 10.69 31.75 -1.45
C ILE A 274 11.31 33.11 -1.77
N THR A 275 12.63 33.17 -1.95
CA THR A 275 13.31 34.44 -2.23
C THR A 275 12.88 35.06 -3.57
N TRP A 276 12.51 34.23 -4.55
CA TRP A 276 11.99 34.74 -5.82
C TRP A 276 10.60 35.36 -5.64
N LEU A 277 9.67 34.68 -4.95
CA LEU A 277 8.34 35.21 -4.64
C LEU A 277 8.42 36.49 -3.80
N GLU A 278 9.24 36.49 -2.75
CA GLU A 278 9.49 37.67 -1.91
C GLU A 278 10.00 38.86 -2.74
N ALA A 279 10.89 38.62 -3.71
CA ALA A 279 11.36 39.68 -4.61
C ALA A 279 10.27 40.20 -5.54
N GLN A 280 9.45 39.32 -6.15
CA GLN A 280 8.37 39.71 -7.06
C GLN A 280 7.31 40.56 -6.35
N TYR A 281 6.98 40.23 -5.11
CA TYR A 281 5.95 40.91 -4.32
C TYR A 281 6.53 41.89 -3.28
N LYS A 282 7.81 42.28 -3.41
CA LYS A 282 8.49 43.26 -2.53
C LYS A 282 8.35 42.95 -1.04
N ASN A 283 8.43 41.67 -0.67
CA ASN A 283 8.24 41.13 0.69
C ASN A 283 6.85 41.37 1.29
N GLN A 284 5.85 41.68 0.47
CA GLN A 284 4.46 41.78 0.91
C GLN A 284 3.76 40.42 0.83
N ILE A 285 2.75 40.23 1.68
CA ILE A 285 1.89 39.06 1.63
C ILE A 285 1.10 39.08 0.32
N ILE A 286 1.12 37.96 -0.38
CA ILE A 286 0.38 37.74 -1.62
C ILE A 286 -1.10 37.53 -1.24
N SER A 287 -1.90 38.58 -1.40
CA SER A 287 -3.31 38.60 -0.99
C SER A 287 -4.30 38.43 -2.13
N LYS A 288 -3.91 38.79 -3.36
CA LYS A 288 -4.79 38.74 -4.54
C LYS A 288 -5.07 37.32 -5.03
N HIS A 289 -4.09 36.44 -4.93
CA HIS A 289 -4.12 35.13 -5.57
C HIS A 289 -4.10 34.00 -4.53
N ALA A 290 -4.91 32.96 -4.78
CA ALA A 290 -4.89 31.73 -3.99
C ALA A 290 -3.79 30.78 -4.47
N MET A 291 -3.12 30.15 -3.51
CA MET A 291 -2.14 29.10 -3.74
C MET A 291 -2.70 27.71 -3.37
N LEU A 292 -2.45 26.74 -4.24
CA LEU A 292 -2.56 25.31 -3.94
C LEU A 292 -1.15 24.71 -3.85
N MET A 293 -0.81 24.11 -2.71
CA MET A 293 0.40 23.33 -2.52
C MET A 293 0.06 21.85 -2.40
N ILE A 294 0.57 21.04 -3.31
CA ILE A 294 0.50 19.58 -3.27
C ILE A 294 1.84 19.06 -2.75
N ASP A 295 1.82 18.26 -1.68
CA ASP A 295 3.02 17.62 -1.13
C ASP A 295 2.95 16.11 -1.34
N ASP A 296 3.63 15.64 -2.39
CA ASP A 296 3.70 14.21 -2.71
C ASP A 296 4.77 13.51 -1.84
N GLU A 297 4.47 12.29 -1.41
CA GLU A 297 5.24 11.56 -0.39
C GLU A 297 5.46 12.44 0.86
N SER A 298 4.37 13.03 1.40
CA SER A 298 4.41 13.96 2.54
C SER A 298 5.00 13.35 3.83
N ASP A 299 4.97 12.03 3.95
CA ASP A 299 5.62 11.25 5.01
C ASP A 299 7.15 11.37 4.98
N TYR A 300 7.71 11.74 3.83
CA TYR A 300 9.15 11.93 3.66
C TYR A 300 9.56 13.41 3.73
N ALA A 301 10.48 13.72 4.65
CA ALA A 301 11.20 14.99 4.81
C ALA A 301 10.37 16.26 5.12
N SER A 302 9.06 16.29 4.84
CA SER A 302 8.17 17.41 5.19
C SER A 302 7.86 17.46 6.68
N ILE A 303 7.82 16.29 7.34
CA ILE A 303 7.53 16.14 8.76
C ILE A 303 8.67 16.67 9.61
N ASN A 304 8.34 17.46 10.64
CA ASN A 304 9.33 17.88 11.62
C ASN A 304 9.78 16.68 12.48
N THR A 305 11.10 16.40 12.45
CA THR A 305 11.72 15.33 13.26
C THR A 305 12.63 15.86 14.36
N LYS A 306 12.64 17.18 14.54
CA LYS A 306 13.36 17.91 15.60
C LYS A 306 12.36 18.48 16.63
N ASN A 307 12.85 19.20 17.62
CA ASN A 307 12.01 19.99 18.54
C ASN A 307 11.30 21.12 17.78
N GLU A 308 10.15 21.57 18.30
CA GLU A 308 9.33 22.60 17.65
C GLU A 308 9.99 23.98 17.58
N ASP A 309 10.89 24.29 18.51
CA ASP A 309 11.62 25.56 18.53
C ASP A 309 12.70 25.67 17.42
N ASP A 310 13.23 24.52 16.97
CA ASP A 310 14.19 24.42 15.85
C ASP A 310 13.74 23.33 14.87
N PRO A 311 12.68 23.60 14.09
CA PRO A 311 12.13 22.62 13.18
C PRO A 311 13.15 22.28 12.07
N THR A 312 12.95 21.13 11.42
CA THR A 312 13.80 20.78 10.28
C THR A 312 13.75 21.85 9.18
N ILE A 313 14.87 22.02 8.45
CA ILE A 313 15.02 23.10 7.46
C ILE A 313 13.95 23.01 6.34
N ILE A 314 13.59 21.79 5.92
CA ILE A 314 12.57 21.58 4.88
C ILE A 314 11.20 21.97 5.41
N ASN A 315 10.80 21.46 6.58
CA ASN A 315 9.53 21.83 7.23
C ASN A 315 9.39 23.35 7.40
N LYS A 316 10.44 24.01 7.94
CA LYS A 316 10.50 25.47 8.08
C LYS A 316 10.24 26.21 6.76
N ARG A 317 10.84 25.73 5.66
CA ARG A 317 10.71 26.37 4.34
C ARG A 317 9.32 26.13 3.73
N LEU A 318 8.70 24.97 3.93
CA LEU A 318 7.33 24.70 3.49
C LEU A 318 6.33 25.62 4.21
N ARG A 319 6.43 25.72 5.54
CA ARG A 319 5.63 26.63 6.36
C ARG A 319 5.82 28.09 5.94
N LYS A 320 7.07 28.52 5.72
CA LYS A 320 7.39 29.86 5.22
C LYS A 320 6.75 30.12 3.84
N LEU A 321 6.83 29.17 2.91
CA LEU A 321 6.23 29.30 1.58
C LEU A 321 4.71 29.46 1.65
N LEU A 322 4.02 28.68 2.49
CA LEU A 322 2.59 28.83 2.75
C LEU A 322 2.26 30.22 3.32
N SER A 323 3.05 30.71 4.29
CA SER A 323 2.83 32.02 4.92
C SER A 323 3.00 33.23 3.99
N LEU A 324 3.60 33.06 2.80
CA LEU A 324 3.70 34.14 1.82
C LEU A 324 2.33 34.49 1.22
N PHE A 325 1.33 33.61 1.33
CA PHE A 325 0.00 33.77 0.77
C PHE A 325 -1.05 33.95 1.86
N ARG A 326 -1.93 34.93 1.68
CA ARG A 326 -3.13 35.11 2.54
C ARG A 326 -4.19 34.03 2.28
N LYS A 327 -4.13 33.42 1.10
CA LYS A 327 -5.10 32.42 0.61
C LYS A 327 -4.32 31.15 0.23
N SER A 328 -4.28 30.15 1.10
CA SER A 328 -3.48 28.95 0.89
C SER A 328 -4.24 27.66 1.19
N ALA A 329 -4.09 26.68 0.32
CA ALA A 329 -4.50 25.29 0.55
C ALA A 329 -3.28 24.38 0.43
N TYR A 330 -2.98 23.62 1.48
CA TYR A 330 -1.98 22.56 1.51
C TYR A 330 -2.69 21.22 1.49
N VAL A 331 -2.35 20.35 0.54
CA VAL A 331 -2.88 18.99 0.46
C VAL A 331 -1.72 18.00 0.39
N ALA A 332 -1.53 17.27 1.49
CA ALA A 332 -0.56 16.20 1.58
C ALA A 332 -1.06 14.95 0.83
N PHE A 333 -0.22 14.33 0.00
CA PHE A 333 -0.51 13.05 -0.64
C PHE A 333 0.48 12.00 -0.14
N THR A 334 -0.03 10.90 0.42
CA THR A 334 0.83 9.81 0.90
C THR A 334 0.14 8.44 0.83
N ALA A 335 0.95 7.38 0.84
CA ALA A 335 0.47 6.03 1.08
C ALA A 335 0.50 5.63 2.55
N THR A 336 1.26 6.36 3.37
CA THR A 336 1.60 5.98 4.73
C THR A 336 1.36 7.20 5.65
N PRO A 337 0.10 7.45 6.03
CA PRO A 337 -0.28 8.71 6.69
C PRO A 337 0.23 8.84 8.12
N TYR A 338 0.86 7.80 8.68
CA TYR A 338 1.29 7.75 10.06
C TYR A 338 2.11 8.99 10.43
N ALA A 339 3.21 9.28 9.75
CA ALA A 339 4.06 10.42 10.12
C ALA A 339 3.31 11.77 10.08
N ASN A 340 2.35 11.94 9.17
CA ASN A 340 1.53 13.15 9.05
C ASN A 340 0.53 13.32 10.21
N ILE A 341 -0.09 12.24 10.69
CA ILE A 341 -1.07 12.32 11.78
C ILE A 341 -0.44 12.47 13.17
N PHE A 342 0.87 12.23 13.29
CA PHE A 342 1.63 12.47 14.52
C PHE A 342 2.26 13.86 14.63
N ILE A 343 2.08 14.71 13.61
CA ILE A 343 2.47 16.12 13.71
C ILE A 343 1.72 16.72 14.91
N ASP A 344 2.44 17.46 15.74
CA ASP A 344 1.84 18.15 16.88
C ASP A 344 0.86 19.23 16.37
N HIS A 345 -0.39 19.13 16.79
CA HIS A 345 -1.50 19.97 16.33
C HIS A 345 -1.49 21.36 16.97
N GLU A 346 -0.80 21.53 18.11
CA GLU A 346 -0.62 22.84 18.76
C GLU A 346 0.69 23.51 18.33
N ALA A 347 1.57 22.78 17.62
CA ALA A 347 2.85 23.31 17.19
C ALA A 347 2.68 24.45 16.17
N GLY A 348 3.18 25.61 16.57
CA GLY A 348 3.23 26.82 15.76
C GLY A 348 4.29 27.76 16.30
N THR A 349 4.83 28.60 15.44
CA THR A 349 5.70 29.71 15.87
C THR A 349 5.16 31.00 15.28
N ASP A 350 5.31 32.10 16.01
CA ASP A 350 4.81 33.43 15.59
C ASP A 350 5.29 33.81 14.18
N ASP A 351 6.50 33.37 13.80
CA ASP A 351 7.13 33.69 12.51
C ASP A 351 6.78 32.74 11.35
N LEU A 352 6.28 31.53 11.62
CA LEU A 352 6.07 30.48 10.60
C LEU A 352 4.63 29.97 10.50
N GLY A 353 3.73 30.40 11.39
CA GLY A 353 2.36 29.89 11.46
C GLY A 353 2.30 28.47 12.03
N ARG A 354 1.21 27.75 11.77
CA ARG A 354 0.99 26.36 12.24
C ARG A 354 1.84 25.35 11.45
N ASP A 355 2.10 24.18 12.02
CA ASP A 355 2.71 23.06 11.29
C ASP A 355 1.73 22.39 10.30
N LEU A 356 2.20 21.40 9.53
CA LEU A 356 1.53 20.79 8.39
C LEU A 356 0.49 19.70 8.76
N PHE A 357 0.00 19.69 10.00
CA PHE A 357 -1.01 18.73 10.44
C PHE A 357 -2.31 18.89 9.61
N PRO A 358 -2.89 17.82 9.04
CA PRO A 358 -4.07 17.91 8.17
C PRO A 358 -5.36 18.11 8.98
N LYS A 359 -5.48 19.26 9.63
CA LYS A 359 -6.57 19.57 10.57
C LYS A 359 -7.94 19.67 9.92
N ASP A 360 -8.01 20.08 8.64
CA ASP A 360 -9.27 20.45 8.00
C ASP A 360 -9.94 19.23 7.37
N PHE A 361 -9.18 18.32 6.77
CA PHE A 361 -9.72 17.05 6.28
C PHE A 361 -8.65 15.96 6.06
N ILE A 362 -9.10 14.70 6.14
CA ILE A 362 -8.39 13.54 5.60
C ILE A 362 -9.33 12.82 4.63
N TYR A 363 -8.87 12.57 3.41
CA TYR A 363 -9.58 11.83 2.40
C TYR A 363 -8.86 10.51 2.09
N ALA A 364 -9.50 9.37 2.35
CA ALA A 364 -8.94 8.05 2.09
C ALA A 364 -9.49 7.48 0.77
N LEU A 365 -8.64 7.39 -0.25
CA LEU A 365 -8.95 6.79 -1.55
C LEU A 365 -9.07 5.27 -1.44
N LYS A 366 -10.13 4.70 -2.03
CA LYS A 366 -10.27 3.26 -2.23
C LYS A 366 -9.49 2.82 -3.48
N ALA A 367 -8.97 1.60 -3.48
CA ALA A 367 -8.34 1.03 -4.66
C ALA A 367 -9.38 0.32 -5.55
N PRO A 368 -9.24 0.38 -6.89
CA PRO A 368 -10.07 -0.41 -7.80
C PRO A 368 -9.89 -1.92 -7.61
N THR A 369 -10.87 -2.73 -8.03
CA THR A 369 -10.87 -4.19 -7.87
C THR A 369 -9.72 -4.90 -8.60
N ASN A 370 -9.19 -4.31 -9.68
CA ASN A 370 -8.07 -4.83 -10.46
C ASN A 370 -6.69 -4.39 -9.95
N TYR A 371 -6.63 -3.64 -8.84
CA TYR A 371 -5.38 -3.23 -8.22
C TYR A 371 -4.72 -4.43 -7.50
N PHE A 372 -3.48 -4.75 -7.91
CA PHE A 372 -2.67 -5.77 -7.24
C PHE A 372 -2.03 -5.16 -5.99
N GLY A 373 -2.82 -5.17 -4.91
CA GLY A 373 -2.50 -4.53 -3.63
C GLY A 373 -1.89 -5.45 -2.58
N ALA A 374 -1.47 -4.83 -1.49
CA ALA A 374 -0.77 -5.53 -0.41
C ALA A 374 -1.65 -6.56 0.31
N ARG A 375 -2.92 -6.23 0.57
CA ARG A 375 -3.90 -7.16 1.12
C ARG A 375 -4.01 -8.44 0.28
N LYS A 376 -4.12 -8.30 -1.04
CA LYS A 376 -4.19 -9.43 -1.97
C LYS A 376 -2.94 -10.32 -1.87
N ILE A 377 -1.75 -9.73 -1.80
CA ILE A 377 -0.47 -10.45 -1.77
C ILE A 377 -0.23 -11.17 -0.43
N PHE A 378 -0.46 -10.48 0.68
CA PHE A 378 -0.02 -10.94 2.01
C PHE A 378 -1.15 -11.54 2.87
N LEU A 379 -2.41 -11.14 2.65
CA LEU A 379 -3.56 -11.54 3.48
C LEU A 379 -4.51 -12.52 2.77
N ASP A 380 -4.92 -12.24 1.53
CA ASP A 380 -6.04 -12.98 0.91
C ASP A 380 -5.64 -14.28 0.17
N THR A 381 -4.43 -14.38 -0.39
CA THR A 381 -4.18 -15.33 -1.50
C THR A 381 -3.58 -16.69 -1.13
N ASN A 382 -3.77 -17.22 0.09
CA ASN A 382 -3.06 -18.44 0.54
C ASN A 382 -1.53 -18.38 0.28
N LYS A 383 -0.97 -17.17 0.18
CA LYS A 383 0.42 -16.87 -0.15
C LYS A 383 0.85 -17.34 -1.56
N LYS A 384 -0.07 -17.42 -2.54
CA LYS A 384 0.21 -17.89 -3.91
C LYS A 384 1.31 -17.10 -4.65
N HIS A 385 1.49 -15.83 -4.30
CA HIS A 385 2.50 -14.95 -4.90
C HIS A 385 3.84 -14.94 -4.14
N LEU A 386 3.91 -15.57 -2.96
CA LEU A 386 5.06 -15.50 -2.08
C LEU A 386 5.84 -16.83 -2.11
N ILE A 387 7.16 -16.74 -2.29
CA ILE A 387 8.06 -17.89 -2.23
C ILE A 387 9.07 -17.65 -1.10
N GLU A 388 9.18 -18.61 -0.19
CA GLU A 388 10.08 -18.51 0.97
C GLU A 388 11.53 -18.82 0.59
N ILE A 389 12.44 -17.89 0.88
CA ILE A 389 13.89 -18.06 0.70
C ILE A 389 14.48 -18.72 1.94
N LYS A 390 15.24 -19.80 1.76
CA LYS A 390 15.85 -20.59 2.86
C LYS A 390 17.36 -20.81 2.73
N ASP A 391 17.95 -20.48 1.58
CA ASP A 391 19.31 -20.84 1.17
C ASP A 391 20.23 -19.63 1.02
N TYR A 392 19.87 -18.50 1.64
CA TYR A 392 20.65 -17.27 1.52
C TYR A 392 21.80 -17.16 2.53
N SER A 393 21.66 -17.76 3.72
CA SER A 393 22.53 -17.49 4.87
C SER A 393 24.01 -17.79 4.62
N ASP A 394 24.32 -18.86 3.89
CA ASP A 394 25.71 -19.27 3.60
C ASP A 394 26.34 -18.49 2.45
N VAL A 395 25.53 -17.77 1.65
CA VAL A 395 25.98 -17.09 0.42
C VAL A 395 25.97 -15.57 0.59
N ILE A 396 24.88 -15.03 1.15
CA ILE A 396 24.67 -13.60 1.39
C ILE A 396 24.04 -13.47 2.79
N PRO A 397 24.83 -13.63 3.87
CA PRO A 397 24.31 -13.47 5.23
C PRO A 397 23.80 -12.03 5.44
N LEU A 398 22.76 -11.82 6.25
CA LEU A 398 22.16 -10.49 6.42
C LEU A 398 23.15 -9.47 7.00
N ASN A 399 24.07 -9.92 7.85
CA ASN A 399 25.11 -9.10 8.50
C ASN A 399 26.43 -9.03 7.70
N HIS A 400 26.40 -9.30 6.39
CA HIS A 400 27.58 -9.18 5.53
C HIS A 400 28.14 -7.75 5.53
N LYS A 401 29.46 -7.65 5.35
CA LYS A 401 30.15 -6.37 5.17
C LYS A 401 30.19 -5.98 3.70
N ARG A 402 30.45 -4.70 3.46
CA ARG A 402 30.60 -4.12 2.10
C ARG A 402 31.58 -4.91 1.21
N ASP A 403 32.65 -5.44 1.79
CA ASP A 403 33.77 -6.03 1.05
C ASP A 403 33.75 -7.56 1.01
N ASP A 404 32.75 -8.21 1.62
CA ASP A 404 32.65 -9.67 1.69
C ASP A 404 32.61 -10.31 0.28
N LEU A 405 33.17 -11.51 0.16
CA LEU A 405 33.24 -12.22 -1.11
C LEU A 405 31.92 -12.96 -1.39
N ILE A 406 31.44 -12.86 -2.63
CA ILE A 406 30.34 -13.67 -3.15
C ILE A 406 30.89 -14.55 -4.27
N SER A 407 30.98 -15.86 -4.00
CA SER A 407 31.50 -16.86 -4.92
C SER A 407 30.41 -17.55 -5.74
N SER A 408 29.15 -17.47 -5.32
CA SER A 408 28.03 -18.15 -5.98
C SER A 408 26.70 -17.41 -5.72
N LEU A 409 25.63 -17.86 -6.39
CA LEU A 409 24.27 -17.39 -6.15
C LEU A 409 23.48 -18.43 -5.34
N PRO A 410 22.55 -18.01 -4.46
CA PRO A 410 21.57 -18.92 -3.88
C PRO A 410 20.78 -19.66 -4.97
N GLY A 411 20.45 -20.93 -4.73
CA GLY A 411 19.66 -21.74 -5.66
C GLY A 411 18.28 -21.16 -5.92
N SER A 412 17.66 -20.55 -4.91
CA SER A 412 16.40 -19.81 -5.02
C SER A 412 16.51 -18.56 -5.91
N MET A 413 17.67 -17.88 -5.92
CA MET A 413 17.90 -16.76 -6.83
C MET A 413 18.03 -17.24 -8.28
N CYS A 414 18.74 -18.34 -8.50
CA CYS A 414 18.81 -18.98 -9.81
C CYS A 414 17.41 -19.42 -10.30
N GLU A 415 16.56 -19.93 -9.41
CA GLU A 415 15.14 -20.24 -9.72
C GLU A 415 14.36 -18.99 -10.10
N ALA A 416 14.50 -17.90 -9.35
CA ALA A 416 13.83 -16.63 -9.65
C ALA A 416 14.22 -16.09 -11.04
N ILE A 417 15.49 -16.22 -11.44
CA ILE A 417 15.97 -15.85 -12.79
C ILE A 417 15.31 -16.74 -13.85
N ARG A 418 15.26 -18.07 -13.65
CA ARG A 418 14.58 -18.99 -14.58
C ARG A 418 13.09 -18.65 -14.71
N LEU A 419 12.43 -18.35 -13.60
CA LEU A 419 11.04 -17.93 -13.57
C LEU A 419 10.82 -16.64 -14.36
N PHE A 420 11.72 -15.66 -14.25
CA PHE A 420 11.63 -14.43 -15.02
C PHE A 420 11.71 -14.70 -16.53
N ILE A 421 12.61 -15.58 -16.97
CA ILE A 421 12.71 -16.00 -18.38
C ILE A 421 11.39 -16.65 -18.85
N ILE A 422 10.82 -17.54 -18.03
CA ILE A 422 9.52 -18.18 -18.30
C ILE A 422 8.40 -17.14 -18.43
N ASN A 423 8.34 -16.18 -17.50
CA ASN A 423 7.34 -15.12 -17.51
C ASN A 423 7.40 -14.29 -18.79
N ILE A 424 8.59 -13.97 -19.32
CA ILE A 424 8.73 -13.26 -20.59
C ILE A 424 8.13 -14.09 -21.74
N GLY A 425 8.41 -15.39 -21.78
CA GLY A 425 7.85 -16.30 -22.79
C GLY A 425 6.32 -16.35 -22.74
N ILE A 426 5.75 -16.54 -21.56
CA ILE A 426 4.28 -16.55 -21.37
C ILE A 426 3.67 -15.20 -21.76
N ARG A 427 4.25 -14.08 -21.32
CA ARG A 427 3.75 -12.74 -21.65
C ARG A 427 3.84 -12.46 -23.15
N ASN A 428 4.88 -12.94 -23.84
CA ASN A 428 4.99 -12.83 -25.28
C ASN A 428 3.87 -13.62 -25.99
N LEU A 429 3.57 -14.85 -25.54
CA LEU A 429 2.44 -15.65 -26.04
C LEU A 429 1.08 -15.00 -25.77
N ARG A 430 0.94 -14.25 -24.66
CA ARG A 430 -0.24 -13.41 -24.37
C ARG A 430 -0.31 -12.14 -25.25
N GLY A 431 0.60 -11.96 -26.20
CA GLY A 431 0.65 -10.79 -27.07
C GLY A 431 1.18 -9.52 -26.39
N GLN A 432 1.91 -9.66 -25.28
CA GLN A 432 2.55 -8.55 -24.56
C GLN A 432 4.05 -8.42 -24.90
N GLY A 433 4.52 -8.96 -26.03
CA GLY A 433 5.93 -8.86 -26.46
C GLY A 433 6.44 -7.43 -26.69
N ASN A 434 5.53 -6.46 -26.87
CA ASN A 434 5.84 -5.03 -26.98
C ASN A 434 5.75 -4.27 -25.64
N LYS A 435 5.43 -4.94 -24.54
CA LYS A 435 5.39 -4.35 -23.19
C LYS A 435 6.70 -4.65 -22.46
N HIS A 436 7.12 -3.73 -21.59
CA HIS A 436 8.30 -3.95 -20.75
C HIS A 436 8.07 -5.10 -19.75
N ASN A 437 9.17 -5.76 -19.36
CA ASN A 437 9.23 -6.78 -18.33
C ASN A 437 10.40 -6.48 -17.41
N SER A 438 10.21 -6.61 -16.11
CA SER A 438 11.31 -6.46 -15.16
C SER A 438 11.31 -7.51 -14.05
N MET A 439 12.52 -7.78 -13.56
CA MET A 439 12.81 -8.50 -12.33
C MET A 439 13.59 -7.57 -11.40
N LEU A 440 13.22 -7.54 -10.12
CA LEU A 440 13.92 -6.77 -9.09
C LEU A 440 14.71 -7.71 -8.18
N ILE A 441 16.01 -7.45 -8.01
CA ILE A 441 16.85 -8.09 -7.00
C ILE A 441 17.31 -7.03 -6.01
N HIS A 442 16.77 -7.10 -4.80
CA HIS A 442 17.06 -6.18 -3.71
C HIS A 442 17.50 -6.97 -2.48
N VAL A 443 18.80 -7.22 -2.37
CA VAL A 443 19.36 -8.07 -1.30
C VAL A 443 20.25 -7.32 -0.29
N THR A 444 20.78 -6.16 -0.66
CA THR A 444 21.72 -5.39 0.18
C THR A 444 21.61 -3.90 -0.11
N ARG A 445 22.10 -3.07 0.81
CA ARG A 445 22.24 -1.61 0.62
C ARG A 445 23.56 -1.22 -0.06
N PHE A 446 24.57 -2.09 -0.02
CA PHE A 446 25.92 -1.75 -0.44
C PHE A 446 26.08 -1.85 -1.97
N THR A 447 26.38 -0.73 -2.62
CA THR A 447 26.63 -0.66 -4.06
C THR A 447 27.71 -1.64 -4.54
N LEU A 448 28.79 -1.82 -3.76
CA LEU A 448 29.85 -2.76 -4.12
C LEU A 448 29.37 -4.22 -4.16
N MET A 449 28.41 -4.55 -3.29
CA MET A 449 27.82 -5.89 -3.27
C MET A 449 26.86 -6.07 -4.45
N HIS A 450 26.14 -5.02 -4.87
CA HIS A 450 25.34 -5.06 -6.11
C HIS A 450 26.19 -5.45 -7.32
N GLN A 451 27.39 -4.87 -7.46
CA GLN A 451 28.32 -5.18 -8.54
C GLN A 451 28.76 -6.65 -8.53
N LYS A 452 29.13 -7.17 -7.35
CA LYS A 452 29.52 -8.59 -7.18
C LYS A 452 28.37 -9.54 -7.54
N ILE A 453 27.16 -9.24 -7.09
CA ILE A 453 25.97 -10.03 -7.39
C ILE A 453 25.63 -9.96 -8.88
N SER A 454 25.68 -8.77 -9.47
CA SER A 454 25.46 -8.52 -10.90
C SER A 454 26.40 -9.39 -11.75
N TYR A 455 27.70 -9.41 -11.42
CA TYR A 455 28.68 -10.28 -12.09
C TYR A 455 28.31 -11.77 -12.04
N GLN A 456 27.89 -12.27 -10.87
CA GLN A 456 27.50 -13.68 -10.72
C GLN A 456 26.20 -14.00 -11.50
N ILE A 457 25.26 -13.06 -11.55
CA ILE A 457 24.02 -13.18 -12.34
C ILE A 457 24.34 -13.19 -13.83
N GLU A 458 25.22 -12.30 -14.30
CA GLU A 458 25.65 -12.27 -15.71
C GLU A 458 26.32 -13.58 -16.11
N ALA A 459 27.20 -14.13 -15.26
CA ALA A 459 27.83 -15.42 -15.49
C ALA A 459 26.79 -16.55 -15.61
N TYR A 460 25.87 -16.66 -14.64
CA TYR A 460 24.81 -17.68 -14.67
C TYR A 460 23.88 -17.53 -15.88
N PHE A 461 23.40 -16.32 -16.14
CA PHE A 461 22.48 -16.05 -17.25
C PHE A 461 23.13 -16.31 -18.61
N SER A 462 24.43 -16.03 -18.76
CA SER A 462 25.17 -16.30 -19.99
C SER A 462 25.18 -17.78 -20.34
N GLU A 463 25.43 -18.67 -19.37
CA GLU A 463 25.40 -20.12 -19.59
C GLU A 463 23.99 -20.62 -19.91
N VAL A 464 22.98 -20.18 -19.15
CA VAL A 464 21.57 -20.52 -19.44
C VAL A 464 21.15 -20.08 -20.84
N LYS A 465 21.56 -18.86 -21.24
CA LYS A 465 21.26 -18.30 -22.57
C LYS A 465 21.91 -19.10 -23.68
N LYS A 466 23.18 -19.51 -23.53
CA LYS A 466 23.88 -20.36 -24.51
C LYS A 466 23.13 -21.68 -24.71
N ASP A 467 22.71 -22.32 -23.64
CA ASP A 467 21.99 -23.59 -23.70
C ASP A 467 20.60 -23.46 -24.36
N ILE A 468 19.85 -22.39 -24.06
CA ILE A 468 18.58 -22.10 -24.72
C ILE A 468 18.76 -21.93 -26.23
N ILE A 469 19.81 -21.21 -26.66
CA ILE A 469 20.06 -20.97 -28.09
C ILE A 469 20.53 -22.24 -28.79
N ALA A 470 21.42 -23.01 -28.15
CA ALA A 470 22.03 -24.21 -28.74
C ALA A 470 21.04 -25.37 -28.84
N PHE A 471 20.26 -25.61 -27.78
CA PHE A 471 19.45 -26.82 -27.65
C PHE A 471 17.95 -26.58 -27.68
N GLY A 472 17.45 -25.36 -27.41
CA GLY A 472 16.02 -25.10 -27.18
C GLY A 472 15.09 -25.40 -28.36
N LYS A 473 15.62 -25.52 -29.59
CA LYS A 473 14.86 -25.90 -30.81
C LYS A 473 14.95 -27.39 -31.16
N LEU A 474 15.69 -28.19 -30.39
CA LEU A 474 15.81 -29.63 -30.61
C LEU A 474 14.58 -30.39 -30.08
N LYS A 475 14.44 -31.65 -30.49
CA LYS A 475 13.46 -32.57 -29.91
C LYS A 475 13.94 -33.01 -28.52
N ASN A 476 13.07 -32.94 -27.51
CA ASN A 476 13.39 -33.23 -26.10
C ASN A 476 14.60 -32.44 -25.56
N PRO A 477 14.56 -31.10 -25.65
CA PRO A 477 15.73 -30.25 -25.40
C PRO A 477 16.28 -30.35 -23.96
N GLU A 478 15.46 -30.77 -23.00
CA GLU A 478 15.87 -30.90 -21.60
C GLU A 478 16.85 -32.05 -21.34
N VAL A 479 16.89 -33.06 -22.22
CA VAL A 479 17.84 -34.18 -22.12
C VAL A 479 19.26 -33.72 -22.46
N HIS A 480 19.39 -32.61 -23.18
CA HIS A 480 20.67 -32.10 -23.68
C HIS A 480 21.28 -31.01 -22.79
N SER A 481 20.53 -30.48 -21.81
CA SER A 481 20.98 -29.40 -20.94
C SER A 481 20.30 -29.46 -19.57
N VAL A 482 21.13 -29.48 -18.54
CA VAL A 482 20.68 -29.33 -17.14
C VAL A 482 20.00 -27.98 -16.90
N HIS A 483 20.38 -26.94 -17.65
CA HIS A 483 19.72 -25.64 -17.56
C HIS A 483 18.28 -25.69 -18.11
N LEU A 484 18.06 -26.35 -19.26
CA LEU A 484 16.72 -26.53 -19.82
C LEU A 484 15.84 -27.46 -18.97
N GLU A 485 16.41 -28.51 -18.40
CA GLU A 485 15.73 -29.35 -17.40
C GLU A 485 15.27 -28.52 -16.20
N ASN A 486 16.16 -27.68 -15.65
CA ASN A 486 15.82 -26.81 -14.52
C ASN A 486 14.77 -25.76 -14.86
N ILE A 487 14.77 -25.19 -16.08
CA ILE A 487 13.71 -24.25 -16.49
C ILE A 487 12.37 -25.00 -16.61
N ARG A 488 12.35 -26.18 -17.23
CA ARG A 488 11.13 -27.00 -17.33
C ARG A 488 10.60 -27.38 -15.95
N LYS A 489 11.48 -27.72 -15.01
CA LYS A 489 11.11 -28.00 -13.61
C LYS A 489 10.48 -26.78 -12.95
N THR A 490 11.11 -25.60 -13.04
CA THR A 490 10.56 -24.34 -12.52
C THR A 490 9.18 -24.02 -13.13
N PHE A 491 9.00 -24.21 -14.44
CA PHE A 491 7.69 -24.05 -15.11
C PHE A 491 6.65 -25.01 -14.53
N SER A 492 7.00 -26.30 -14.40
CA SER A 492 6.10 -27.34 -13.92
C SER A 492 5.78 -27.26 -12.43
N GLU A 493 6.59 -26.57 -11.64
CA GLU A 493 6.35 -26.41 -10.19
C GLU A 493 5.53 -25.15 -9.88
N ILE A 494 5.86 -24.02 -10.53
CA ILE A 494 5.30 -22.70 -10.21
C ILE A 494 4.08 -22.34 -11.08
N HIS A 495 4.08 -22.77 -12.35
CA HIS A 495 3.09 -22.43 -13.37
C HIS A 495 2.32 -23.65 -13.87
N LYS A 496 1.96 -24.56 -12.95
CA LYS A 496 1.20 -25.79 -13.22
C LYS A 496 -0.09 -25.58 -14.01
N GLU A 497 -0.73 -24.43 -13.77
CA GLU A 497 -2.03 -24.05 -14.32
C GLU A 497 -1.90 -23.03 -15.46
N ALA A 498 -0.68 -22.84 -16.00
CA ALA A 498 -0.50 -21.96 -17.15
C ALA A 498 -1.29 -22.47 -18.37
N GLU A 499 -1.85 -21.52 -19.11
CA GLU A 499 -2.69 -21.77 -20.29
C GLU A 499 -1.91 -22.32 -21.51
N PHE A 500 -0.57 -22.29 -21.46
CA PHE A 500 0.32 -22.74 -22.53
C PHE A 500 1.08 -23.99 -22.16
N LYS A 501 1.36 -24.85 -23.15
CA LYS A 501 2.21 -26.02 -22.96
C LYS A 501 3.67 -25.60 -22.91
N TRP A 502 4.49 -26.38 -22.19
CA TRP A 502 5.93 -26.15 -22.06
C TRP A 502 6.65 -25.93 -23.42
N ALA A 503 6.30 -26.72 -24.44
CA ALA A 503 6.91 -26.60 -25.76
C ALA A 503 6.67 -25.22 -26.41
N GLU A 504 5.47 -24.66 -26.25
CA GLU A 504 5.11 -23.34 -26.78
C GLU A 504 5.87 -22.24 -26.03
N VAL A 505 5.94 -22.35 -24.71
CA VAL A 505 6.68 -21.43 -23.85
C VAL A 505 8.16 -21.45 -24.19
N LEU A 506 8.77 -22.63 -24.36
CA LEU A 506 10.17 -22.77 -24.71
C LEU A 506 10.48 -22.16 -26.09
N GLN A 507 9.63 -22.40 -27.09
CA GLN A 507 9.78 -21.77 -28.41
C GLN A 507 9.77 -20.24 -28.29
N SER A 508 8.82 -19.68 -27.54
CA SER A 508 8.78 -18.24 -27.30
C SER A 508 10.01 -17.74 -26.53
N ILE A 509 10.53 -18.50 -25.56
CA ILE A 509 11.76 -18.16 -24.83
C ILE A 509 12.95 -18.07 -25.80
N CYS A 510 13.09 -19.02 -26.72
CA CYS A 510 14.16 -19.01 -27.72
C CYS A 510 14.16 -17.75 -28.59
N GLU A 511 13.00 -17.15 -28.85
CA GLU A 511 12.87 -15.92 -29.64
C GLU A 511 13.28 -14.67 -28.84
N VAL A 512 12.96 -14.63 -27.54
CA VAL A 512 13.07 -13.41 -26.71
C VAL A 512 14.29 -13.39 -25.78
N VAL A 513 14.97 -14.52 -25.52
CA VAL A 513 16.08 -14.61 -24.55
C VAL A 513 17.22 -13.62 -24.84
N ASN A 514 17.44 -13.30 -26.11
CA ASN A 514 18.48 -12.35 -26.53
C ASN A 514 18.19 -10.89 -26.12
N THR A 515 16.95 -10.57 -25.79
CA THR A 515 16.50 -9.21 -25.45
C THR A 515 16.70 -8.84 -23.99
N ILE A 516 17.02 -9.83 -23.13
CA ILE A 516 17.15 -9.64 -21.69
C ILE A 516 18.46 -8.91 -21.39
N ILE A 517 18.36 -7.83 -20.61
CA ILE A 517 19.50 -7.05 -20.12
C ILE A 517 19.59 -7.13 -18.60
N ILE A 518 20.82 -7.07 -18.08
CA ILE A 518 21.10 -6.98 -16.64
C ILE A 518 21.60 -5.57 -16.36
N ARG A 519 21.04 -4.90 -15.35
CA ARG A 519 21.36 -3.52 -15.01
C ARG A 519 21.42 -3.28 -13.51
N GLU A 520 22.44 -2.55 -13.09
CA GLU A 520 22.58 -2.04 -11.74
C GLU A 520 22.01 -0.62 -11.64
N VAL A 521 21.28 -0.33 -10.57
CA VAL A 521 20.68 1.00 -10.34
C VAL A 521 21.14 1.56 -8.99
N HIS A 522 22.04 2.54 -9.07
CA HIS A 522 22.60 3.30 -7.97
C HIS A 522 23.02 4.71 -8.44
N THR A 523 23.42 5.58 -7.51
CA THR A 523 23.77 6.99 -7.83
C THR A 523 24.87 7.11 -8.89
N ASP A 524 25.90 6.24 -8.84
CA ASP A 524 27.03 6.26 -9.77
C ASP A 524 26.83 5.40 -11.05
N THR A 525 25.59 5.01 -11.37
CA THR A 525 25.33 4.14 -12.53
C THR A 525 25.73 4.85 -13.84
N LYS A 526 26.63 4.22 -14.62
CA LYS A 526 27.11 4.79 -15.89
C LYS A 526 26.09 4.69 -17.04
N ILE A 527 25.30 3.62 -17.06
CA ILE A 527 24.27 3.36 -18.09
C ILE A 527 22.92 3.22 -17.39
N PRO A 528 22.04 4.23 -17.46
CA PRO A 528 20.75 4.18 -16.81
C PRO A 528 19.84 3.10 -17.42
N LEU A 529 18.91 2.59 -16.62
CA LEU A 529 17.80 1.79 -17.13
C LEU A 529 16.80 2.71 -17.84
N GLU A 530 16.56 2.47 -19.12
CA GLU A 530 15.64 3.26 -19.93
C GLU A 530 14.50 2.40 -20.49
N TYR A 531 13.28 2.90 -20.36
CA TYR A 531 12.07 2.34 -20.95
C TYR A 531 11.71 3.13 -22.20
N ARG A 532 11.97 2.52 -23.36
CA ARG A 532 11.74 3.16 -24.65
C ARG A 532 10.32 2.92 -25.15
N LYS A 533 9.70 3.94 -25.75
CA LYS A 533 8.33 3.81 -26.30
C LYS A 533 8.27 2.95 -27.57
N ASP A 534 9.39 2.78 -28.28
CA ASP A 534 9.45 2.06 -29.56
C ASP A 534 9.85 0.58 -29.43
N ARG A 535 10.38 0.14 -28.28
CA ARG A 535 10.74 -1.27 -28.05
C ARG A 535 10.58 -1.67 -26.59
N ALA A 536 10.16 -2.91 -26.37
CA ALA A 536 10.11 -3.50 -25.04
C ALA A 536 11.52 -3.61 -24.43
N THR A 537 11.57 -3.53 -23.10
CA THR A 537 12.80 -3.69 -22.31
C THR A 537 12.53 -4.85 -21.36
N ASN A 538 13.32 -5.92 -21.46
CA ASN A 538 13.29 -7.04 -20.54
C ASN A 538 14.52 -6.94 -19.64
N ALA A 539 14.34 -6.53 -18.38
CA ALA A 539 15.46 -6.17 -17.51
C ALA A 539 15.48 -6.93 -16.17
N ILE A 540 16.65 -7.48 -15.82
CA ILE A 540 16.96 -7.89 -14.45
C ILE A 540 17.67 -6.70 -13.79
N VAL A 541 17.05 -6.15 -12.76
CA VAL A 541 17.48 -4.92 -12.11
C VAL A 541 18.01 -5.24 -10.72
N ILE A 542 19.28 -4.90 -10.46
CA ILE A 542 19.94 -5.06 -9.16
C ILE A 542 20.10 -3.69 -8.52
N GLY A 543 19.67 -3.53 -7.28
CA GLY A 543 19.97 -2.30 -6.54
C GLY A 543 19.45 -2.30 -5.11
N GLY A 544 19.61 -1.15 -4.47
CA GLY A 544 19.30 -0.94 -3.04
C GLY A 544 18.43 0.28 -2.81
N THR A 545 18.92 1.23 -2.00
CA THR A 545 18.16 2.41 -1.59
C THR A 545 17.68 3.28 -2.76
N SER A 546 18.44 3.39 -3.85
CA SER A 546 18.02 4.13 -5.06
C SER A 546 16.79 3.54 -5.75
N LEU A 547 16.49 2.24 -5.56
CA LEU A 547 15.27 1.59 -6.05
C LEU A 547 14.11 1.68 -5.04
N SER A 548 14.43 1.97 -3.77
CA SER A 548 13.45 2.07 -2.67
C SER A 548 12.60 3.35 -2.70
N ARG A 549 12.98 4.41 -3.44
CA ARG A 549 12.15 5.62 -3.60
C ARG A 549 12.08 6.13 -5.05
N GLY A 550 10.86 6.36 -5.56
CA GLY A 550 10.62 7.07 -6.82
C GLY A 550 11.03 6.40 -8.15
N PHE A 551 11.47 5.15 -8.14
CA PHE A 551 11.83 4.40 -9.36
C PHE A 551 10.73 3.37 -9.70
N THR A 552 10.02 3.60 -10.81
CA THR A 552 8.96 2.68 -11.29
C THR A 552 9.59 1.61 -12.17
N LEU A 553 9.39 0.33 -11.82
CA LEU A 553 9.80 -0.80 -12.63
C LEU A 553 8.63 -1.29 -13.48
N GLU A 554 8.64 -0.91 -14.76
CA GLU A 554 7.60 -1.31 -15.71
C GLU A 554 7.62 -2.83 -15.91
N GLY A 555 6.44 -3.46 -15.83
CA GLY A 555 6.29 -4.89 -16.06
C GLY A 555 6.92 -5.80 -15.00
N LEU A 556 7.01 -5.35 -13.74
CA LEU A 556 7.64 -6.12 -12.67
C LEU A 556 6.88 -7.42 -12.40
N SER A 557 7.51 -8.56 -12.71
CA SER A 557 6.91 -9.90 -12.59
C SER A 557 7.63 -10.81 -11.59
N VAL A 558 8.91 -10.57 -11.30
CA VAL A 558 9.64 -11.34 -10.29
C VAL A 558 10.38 -10.39 -9.36
N SER A 559 10.29 -10.60 -8.05
CA SER A 559 11.04 -9.84 -7.05
C SER A 559 11.79 -10.79 -6.13
N TYR A 560 13.07 -10.53 -5.86
CA TYR A 560 13.91 -11.27 -4.92
C TYR A 560 14.42 -10.33 -3.84
N PHE A 561 14.00 -10.55 -2.60
CA PHE A 561 14.10 -9.58 -1.52
C PHE A 561 14.60 -10.21 -0.23
N LEU A 562 15.77 -9.76 0.26
CA LEU A 562 16.38 -10.26 1.51
C LEU A 562 16.44 -9.23 2.63
N ARG A 563 16.13 -7.96 2.36
CA ARG A 563 16.22 -6.91 3.38
C ARG A 563 15.11 -7.09 4.43
N ASN A 564 15.47 -6.96 5.70
CA ASN A 564 14.51 -6.83 6.78
C ASN A 564 14.49 -5.38 7.26
N THR A 565 13.32 -4.87 7.64
CA THR A 565 13.19 -3.62 8.38
C THR A 565 11.88 -3.67 9.14
N ILE A 566 11.87 -3.13 10.35
CA ILE A 566 10.68 -3.03 11.19
C ILE A 566 9.91 -1.74 10.93
N PHE A 567 10.41 -0.81 10.11
CA PHE A 567 9.75 0.48 9.90
C PHE A 567 8.71 0.43 8.78
N TYR A 568 7.51 0.87 9.12
CA TYR A 568 6.34 0.93 8.25
C TYR A 568 6.63 1.60 6.90
N ASP A 569 7.09 2.86 6.94
CA ASP A 569 7.31 3.66 5.72
C ASP A 569 8.37 3.04 4.82
N THR A 570 9.44 2.51 5.42
CA THR A 570 10.54 1.90 4.66
C THR A 570 10.09 0.62 3.97
N LEU A 571 9.37 -0.27 4.66
CA LEU A 571 8.85 -1.49 4.03
C LEU A 571 7.86 -1.17 2.89
N MET A 572 6.93 -0.25 3.12
CA MET A 572 5.92 0.09 2.13
C MET A 572 6.52 0.76 0.88
N GLN A 573 7.52 1.62 1.06
CA GLN A 573 8.23 2.26 -0.06
C GLN A 573 9.06 1.25 -0.87
N MET A 574 9.56 0.19 -0.23
CA MET A 574 10.32 -0.88 -0.89
C MET A 574 9.45 -1.84 -1.72
N GLY A 575 8.15 -1.94 -1.43
CA GLY A 575 7.21 -2.82 -2.13
C GLY A 575 6.89 -2.36 -3.55
N ARG A 576 7.76 -2.66 -4.52
CA ARG A 576 7.56 -2.32 -5.94
C ARG A 576 6.59 -3.23 -6.68
N TRP A 577 6.23 -4.35 -6.08
CA TRP A 577 5.29 -5.32 -6.63
C TRP A 577 3.83 -4.87 -6.54
N PHE A 578 3.51 -3.80 -5.82
CA PHE A 578 2.16 -3.22 -5.83
C PHE A 578 1.86 -2.55 -7.18
N GLY A 579 0.58 -2.28 -7.47
CA GLY A 579 0.14 -1.57 -8.68
C GLY A 579 -0.47 -2.47 -9.75
N TYR A 580 -1.01 -1.89 -10.81
CA TYR A 580 -1.75 -2.64 -11.83
C TYR A 580 -0.89 -3.66 -12.59
N ARG A 581 -1.44 -4.87 -12.84
CA ARG A 581 -0.77 -6.00 -13.52
C ARG A 581 -1.68 -6.66 -14.58
N PRO A 582 -2.19 -5.88 -15.56
CA PRO A 582 -3.20 -6.37 -16.51
C PRO A 582 -2.68 -7.57 -17.31
N ASP A 583 -3.38 -8.70 -17.20
CA ASP A 583 -3.08 -9.96 -17.87
C ASP A 583 -1.73 -10.63 -17.53
N TYR A 584 -1.07 -10.24 -16.42
CA TYR A 584 0.12 -10.97 -15.94
C TYR A 584 0.27 -11.05 -14.41
N GLU A 585 -0.75 -10.64 -13.65
CA GLU A 585 -0.77 -10.75 -12.18
C GLU A 585 -0.49 -12.19 -11.69
N ASP A 586 -1.06 -13.18 -12.37
CA ASP A 586 -0.91 -14.60 -12.07
C ASP A 586 0.56 -15.07 -12.19
N LEU A 587 1.38 -14.36 -12.98
CA LEU A 587 2.79 -14.65 -13.18
C LEU A 587 3.68 -14.05 -12.08
N CYS A 588 3.15 -13.11 -11.29
CA CYS A 588 3.93 -12.39 -10.29
C CYS A 588 4.37 -13.31 -9.14
N ARG A 589 5.68 -13.36 -8.86
CA ARG A 589 6.24 -14.03 -7.68
C ARG A 589 7.23 -13.15 -6.93
N ILE A 590 7.18 -13.23 -5.61
CA ILE A 590 7.99 -12.45 -4.68
C ILE A 590 8.70 -13.42 -3.75
N TYR A 591 10.02 -13.52 -3.91
CA TYR A 591 10.90 -14.31 -3.08
C TYR A 591 11.32 -13.48 -1.86
N MET A 592 11.02 -13.98 -0.66
CA MET A 592 11.31 -13.32 0.62
C MET A 592 11.67 -14.32 1.70
N THR A 593 12.42 -13.89 2.72
CA THR A 593 12.58 -14.68 3.94
C THR A 593 11.24 -14.78 4.68
N LYS A 594 11.09 -15.82 5.50
CA LYS A 594 9.88 -16.01 6.30
C LYS A 594 9.58 -14.82 7.22
N GLU A 595 10.63 -14.24 7.77
CA GLU A 595 10.55 -13.12 8.69
C GLU A 595 10.03 -11.86 7.99
N THR A 596 10.59 -11.52 6.83
CA THR A 596 10.12 -10.39 6.02
C THR A 596 8.67 -10.55 5.58
N ILE A 597 8.24 -11.77 5.19
CA ILE A 597 6.82 -12.05 4.87
C ILE A 597 5.92 -11.74 6.07
N ASN A 598 6.31 -12.15 7.26
CA ASN A 598 5.53 -11.93 8.48
C ASN A 598 5.50 -10.43 8.85
N SER A 599 6.61 -9.72 8.73
CA SER A 599 6.68 -8.27 8.94
C SER A 599 5.75 -7.51 7.99
N PHE A 600 5.76 -7.84 6.70
CA PHE A 600 4.82 -7.27 5.74
C PHE A 600 3.38 -7.58 6.13
N ALA A 601 3.04 -8.83 6.45
CA ALA A 601 1.67 -9.19 6.81
C ALA A 601 1.13 -8.37 8.00
N LEU A 602 1.94 -8.18 9.05
CA LEU A 602 1.58 -7.39 10.23
C LEU A 602 1.33 -5.92 9.89
N ILE A 603 2.24 -5.32 9.11
CA ILE A 603 2.18 -3.92 8.70
C ILE A 603 0.97 -3.68 7.80
N ILE A 604 0.71 -4.58 6.86
CA ILE A 604 -0.46 -4.49 5.98
C ILE A 604 -1.75 -4.67 6.76
N GLU A 605 -1.83 -5.60 7.71
CA GLU A 605 -3.00 -5.72 8.61
C GLU A 605 -3.26 -4.40 9.36
N ALA A 606 -2.22 -3.79 9.92
CA ALA A 606 -2.34 -2.52 10.65
C ALA A 606 -2.77 -1.32 9.78
N THR A 607 -2.43 -1.31 8.48
CA THR A 607 -2.82 -0.23 7.57
C THR A 607 -4.19 -0.45 6.94
N GLU A 608 -4.57 -1.68 6.63
CA GLU A 608 -5.97 -1.97 6.29
C GLU A 608 -6.88 -1.62 7.48
N ASP A 609 -6.45 -1.93 8.72
CA ASP A 609 -7.15 -1.51 9.93
C ASP A 609 -7.25 0.02 10.05
N LEU A 610 -6.19 0.74 9.69
CA LEU A 610 -6.18 2.20 9.64
C LEU A 610 -7.18 2.75 8.60
N ILE A 611 -7.25 2.13 7.42
CA ILE A 611 -8.16 2.54 6.35
C ILE A 611 -9.61 2.28 6.75
N ASP A 612 -9.92 1.11 7.31
CA ASP A 612 -11.23 0.78 7.88
C ASP A 612 -11.65 1.76 8.99
N ASN A 613 -10.69 2.28 9.75
CA ASN A 613 -10.95 3.25 10.79
C ASN A 613 -11.43 4.58 10.21
N PHE A 614 -10.96 5.01 9.03
CA PHE A 614 -11.49 6.20 8.36
C PHE A 614 -12.99 6.08 8.09
N ASP A 615 -13.47 4.92 7.61
CA ASP A 615 -14.90 4.66 7.40
C ASP A 615 -15.72 4.84 8.67
N ARG A 616 -15.24 4.24 9.77
CA ARG A 616 -15.92 4.29 11.07
C ARG A 616 -15.95 5.70 11.63
N MET A 617 -14.85 6.44 11.48
CA MET A 617 -14.74 7.81 11.94
C MET A 617 -15.61 8.78 11.16
N SER A 618 -15.63 8.63 9.83
CA SER A 618 -16.50 9.41 8.95
C SER A 618 -17.96 9.24 9.37
N ASN A 619 -18.40 7.99 9.56
CA ASN A 619 -19.75 7.68 10.03
C ASN A 619 -20.05 8.23 11.44
N ALA A 620 -19.04 8.26 12.32
CA ALA A 620 -19.15 8.82 13.67
C ALA A 620 -18.94 10.34 13.74
N LYS A 621 -18.71 11.03 12.62
CA LYS A 621 -18.37 12.46 12.52
C LYS A 621 -17.18 12.89 13.37
N MET A 622 -16.22 11.99 13.56
CA MET A 622 -14.98 12.30 14.26
C MET A 622 -14.07 13.17 13.39
N THR A 623 -13.09 13.80 14.01
CA THR A 623 -12.18 14.75 13.35
C THR A 623 -10.80 14.13 13.06
N PRO A 624 -9.97 14.74 12.20
CA PRO A 624 -8.56 14.36 12.04
C PRO A 624 -7.78 14.36 13.36
N TYR A 625 -8.15 15.21 14.31
CA TYR A 625 -7.56 15.26 15.64
C TYR A 625 -7.82 13.97 16.44
N ASP A 626 -9.09 13.56 16.49
CA ASP A 626 -9.49 12.31 17.16
C ASP A 626 -8.79 11.10 16.53
N PHE A 627 -8.51 11.18 15.24
CA PHE A 627 -7.80 10.13 14.51
C PHE A 627 -6.35 10.03 14.97
N GLY A 628 -5.63 11.15 15.01
CA GLY A 628 -4.26 11.20 15.50
C GLY A 628 -4.13 10.61 16.91
N LEU A 629 -5.07 10.94 17.80
CA LEU A 629 -5.15 10.35 19.15
C LEU A 629 -5.41 8.85 19.12
N SER A 630 -6.39 8.39 18.33
CA SER A 630 -6.72 6.97 18.22
C SER A 630 -5.55 6.14 17.70
N VAL A 631 -4.80 6.67 16.72
CA VAL A 631 -3.64 5.96 16.14
C VAL A 631 -2.45 6.00 17.08
N LYS A 632 -2.22 7.12 17.78
CA LYS A 632 -1.13 7.23 18.77
C LYS A 632 -1.22 6.21 19.90
N HIS A 633 -2.43 5.87 20.30
CA HIS A 633 -2.66 4.92 21.38
C HIS A 633 -2.95 3.50 20.88
N HIS A 634 -2.91 3.26 19.57
CA HIS A 634 -3.23 1.94 19.03
C HIS A 634 -2.18 0.90 19.49
N PRO A 635 -2.60 -0.28 19.97
CA PRO A 635 -1.67 -1.28 20.54
C PRO A 635 -0.58 -1.73 19.57
N ASP A 636 -0.92 -1.83 18.29
CA ASP A 636 -0.02 -2.31 17.23
C ASP A 636 0.70 -1.16 16.50
N SER A 637 0.44 0.12 16.83
CA SER A 637 1.11 1.29 16.24
C SER A 637 2.33 1.76 17.03
N GLY A 638 2.43 1.35 18.30
CA GLY A 638 3.43 1.82 19.27
C GLY A 638 4.89 1.57 18.88
N LEU A 639 5.19 0.93 17.74
CA LEU A 639 6.54 0.52 17.40
C LEU A 639 7.21 1.21 16.24
N GLN A 640 6.44 1.87 15.38
CA GLN A 640 6.95 2.14 14.05
C GLN A 640 6.90 3.61 13.66
N VAL A 641 6.34 4.47 14.52
CA VAL A 641 6.15 5.87 14.18
C VAL A 641 6.92 6.76 15.14
N THR A 642 8.06 7.20 14.61
CA THR A 642 8.81 8.40 15.03
C THR A 642 9.16 8.51 16.51
N ALA A 643 10.18 7.76 16.94
CA ALA A 643 10.94 8.18 18.11
C ALA A 643 12.46 8.01 17.99
N ARG A 644 13.05 7.86 16.80
CA ARG A 644 14.52 7.83 16.65
C ARG A 644 15.23 9.06 17.24
N ASN A 645 14.56 10.22 17.25
CA ASN A 645 15.13 11.47 17.80
C ASN A 645 14.55 11.88 19.16
N LYS A 646 13.29 11.54 19.49
CA LYS A 646 12.71 11.80 20.84
C LYS A 646 13.22 10.82 21.91
N LEU A 647 13.73 9.64 21.53
CA LEU A 647 14.27 8.65 22.49
C LEU A 647 15.69 8.97 23.00
N LYS A 648 16.45 9.84 22.31
CA LYS A 648 17.85 10.16 22.70
C LYS A 648 17.95 11.08 23.93
N SER A 649 16.87 11.74 24.35
CA SER A 649 16.91 12.82 25.35
C SER A 649 16.20 12.52 26.68
N SER A 650 15.52 11.37 26.86
CA SER A 650 14.82 11.05 28.12
C SER A 650 15.41 9.83 28.84
N LYS A 651 15.57 9.93 30.18
CA LYS A 651 15.96 8.80 31.05
C LYS A 651 14.83 7.81 31.30
N ASP A 652 13.57 8.28 31.19
CA ASP A 652 12.35 7.49 31.42
C ASP A 652 11.42 7.64 30.21
N ILE A 653 11.02 6.52 29.60
CA ILE A 653 10.13 6.51 28.43
C ILE A 653 8.83 5.82 28.84
N TYR A 654 7.72 6.52 28.67
CA TYR A 654 6.38 5.99 28.93
C TYR A 654 5.66 5.71 27.61
N PHE A 655 5.02 4.56 27.51
CA PHE A 655 4.13 4.19 26.41
C PHE A 655 2.68 4.19 26.91
N GLU A 656 1.79 4.75 26.10
CA GLU A 656 0.35 4.80 26.37
C GLU A 656 -0.39 3.96 25.33
N MET A 657 -1.15 2.96 25.78
CA MET A 657 -1.87 2.01 24.93
C MET A 657 -3.37 2.04 25.24
N LYS A 658 -4.20 2.07 24.20
CA LYS A 658 -5.66 1.92 24.28
C LYS A 658 -6.02 0.50 23.87
N LEU A 659 -6.49 -0.30 24.80
CA LEU A 659 -6.91 -1.69 24.53
C LEU A 659 -8.36 -1.79 24.03
N ASP A 660 -9.20 -0.80 24.33
CA ASP A 660 -10.60 -0.73 23.91
C ASP A 660 -10.79 -0.93 22.39
N GLY A 661 -11.70 -1.83 22.01
CA GLY A 661 -11.96 -2.17 20.61
C GLY A 661 -10.95 -3.14 19.98
N HIS A 662 -9.97 -3.62 20.76
CA HIS A 662 -8.99 -4.59 20.29
C HIS A 662 -9.21 -5.97 20.92
N CYS A 663 -8.75 -7.00 20.20
CA CYS A 663 -8.63 -8.36 20.72
C CYS A 663 -7.14 -8.71 20.78
N LYS A 664 -6.70 -9.28 21.90
CA LYS A 664 -5.31 -9.68 22.14
C LYS A 664 -5.27 -11.15 22.51
N GLU A 665 -4.38 -11.92 21.88
CA GLU A 665 -4.39 -13.40 21.96
C GLU A 665 -2.99 -13.98 22.13
N THR A 666 -2.87 -15.07 22.91
CA THR A 666 -1.62 -15.82 23.10
C THR A 666 -1.30 -16.68 21.88
N SER A 667 -0.79 -16.04 20.82
CA SER A 667 -0.44 -16.69 19.54
C SER A 667 0.82 -17.57 19.60
N TRP A 668 1.67 -17.37 20.60
CA TRP A 668 2.86 -18.18 20.88
C TRP A 668 2.67 -18.90 22.21
N ILE A 669 2.82 -20.22 22.19
CA ILE A 669 2.58 -21.09 23.34
C ILE A 669 3.91 -21.72 23.73
N ASN A 670 4.31 -21.60 25.00
CA ASN A 670 5.57 -22.15 25.48
C ASN A 670 5.65 -23.66 25.21
N ASN A 671 6.79 -24.15 24.72
CA ASN A 671 7.00 -25.59 24.47
C ASN A 671 7.67 -26.30 25.66
N ASN A 672 8.07 -25.57 26.71
CA ASN A 672 8.57 -26.15 27.95
C ASN A 672 7.44 -26.91 28.68
N TYR A 673 7.70 -28.16 29.07
CA TYR A 673 6.72 -29.04 29.71
C TYR A 673 6.16 -28.46 31.02
N ASP A 674 7.03 -27.96 31.91
CA ASP A 674 6.63 -27.43 33.22
C ASP A 674 5.74 -26.19 33.06
N VAL A 675 6.07 -25.33 32.10
CA VAL A 675 5.29 -24.12 31.79
C VAL A 675 3.93 -24.49 31.21
N LYS A 676 3.86 -25.45 30.27
CA LYS A 676 2.60 -25.92 29.70
C LYS A 676 1.66 -26.44 30.79
N GLN A 677 2.20 -27.24 31.71
CA GLN A 677 1.42 -27.80 32.80
C GLN A 677 0.94 -26.72 33.77
N SER A 678 1.84 -25.79 34.15
CA SER A 678 1.50 -24.63 34.99
C SER A 678 0.39 -23.78 34.36
N ASN A 679 0.44 -23.52 33.05
CA ASN A 679 -0.60 -22.77 32.34
C ASN A 679 -1.95 -23.49 32.29
N LEU A 680 -1.92 -24.82 32.15
CA LEU A 680 -3.12 -25.65 32.26
C LEU A 680 -3.74 -25.57 33.66
N ASP A 681 -2.90 -25.61 34.68
CA ASP A 681 -3.35 -25.54 36.06
C ASP A 681 -3.88 -24.15 36.40
N ALA A 682 -3.30 -23.07 35.83
CA ALA A 682 -3.85 -21.73 35.91
C ALA A 682 -5.26 -21.64 35.28
N LEU A 683 -5.46 -22.22 34.10
CA LEU A 683 -6.77 -22.30 33.43
C LEU A 683 -7.79 -23.10 34.25
N LYS A 684 -7.39 -24.25 34.81
CA LYS A 684 -8.25 -25.04 35.70
C LYS A 684 -8.58 -24.27 36.99
N SER A 685 -7.62 -23.55 37.56
CA SER A 685 -7.79 -22.77 38.78
C SER A 685 -8.80 -21.65 38.61
N ILE A 686 -8.77 -20.90 37.51
CA ILE A 686 -9.77 -19.84 37.27
C ILE A 686 -11.17 -20.43 37.13
N VAL A 687 -11.35 -21.52 36.38
CA VAL A 687 -12.66 -22.18 36.23
C VAL A 687 -13.17 -22.73 37.58
N PHE A 688 -12.28 -23.27 38.41
CA PHE A 688 -12.62 -23.70 39.76
C PHE A 688 -13.07 -22.52 40.65
N ASN A 689 -12.40 -21.37 40.57
CA ASN A 689 -12.78 -20.17 41.33
C ASN A 689 -14.15 -19.61 40.88
N LEU A 690 -14.59 -19.92 39.67
CA LEU A 690 -15.90 -19.52 39.13
C LEU A 690 -17.04 -20.48 39.51
N LYS A 691 -16.78 -21.61 40.17
CA LYS A 691 -17.79 -22.65 40.48
C LYS A 691 -19.02 -22.16 41.25
N PHE A 692 -18.88 -21.08 42.00
CA PHE A 692 -19.98 -20.49 42.77
C PHE A 692 -20.96 -19.68 41.91
N LYS A 693 -20.63 -19.41 40.65
CA LYS A 693 -21.51 -18.81 39.64
C LYS A 693 -21.85 -19.86 38.58
N LYS A 694 -23.15 -20.08 38.35
CA LYS A 694 -23.62 -20.99 37.30
C LYS A 694 -23.32 -20.40 35.91
N PRO A 695 -22.61 -21.10 35.01
CA PRO A 695 -22.38 -20.62 33.66
C PRO A 695 -23.67 -20.65 32.83
N GLU A 696 -23.81 -19.67 31.94
CA GLU A 696 -24.71 -19.71 30.80
C GLU A 696 -24.09 -20.63 29.73
N GLN A 697 -24.83 -21.64 29.30
CA GLN A 697 -24.38 -22.51 28.21
C GLN A 697 -24.82 -21.94 26.88
N ILE A 698 -23.86 -21.52 26.06
CA ILE A 698 -24.10 -20.94 24.75
C ILE A 698 -23.50 -21.86 23.71
N ASN A 699 -24.36 -22.60 23.00
CA ASN A 699 -23.96 -23.73 22.16
C ASN A 699 -23.16 -24.76 22.98
N LYS A 700 -21.88 -24.98 22.63
CA LYS A 700 -20.96 -25.88 23.36
C LYS A 700 -20.08 -25.14 24.37
N ASN A 701 -20.18 -23.81 24.45
CA ASN A 701 -19.31 -22.96 25.26
C ASN A 701 -19.98 -22.61 26.59
N TYR A 702 -19.17 -22.29 27.59
CA TYR A 702 -19.64 -21.83 28.90
C TYR A 702 -19.29 -20.37 29.10
N LEU A 703 -20.26 -19.54 29.47
CA LEU A 703 -20.09 -18.11 29.71
C LEU A 703 -20.45 -17.76 31.16
N TRP A 704 -19.53 -17.10 31.85
CA TRP A 704 -19.79 -16.49 33.15
C TRP A 704 -19.82 -14.98 33.02
N ARG A 705 -20.89 -14.37 33.55
CA ARG A 705 -21.08 -12.92 33.51
C ARG A 705 -20.75 -12.24 34.82
N ASP A 706 -20.37 -10.97 34.74
CA ASP A 706 -20.20 -10.08 35.89
C ASP A 706 -19.13 -10.54 36.89
N ILE A 707 -18.01 -11.07 36.38
CA ILE A 707 -16.88 -11.52 37.18
C ILE A 707 -16.06 -10.32 37.66
N ASP A 708 -15.57 -10.42 38.89
CA ASP A 708 -14.71 -9.39 39.45
C ASP A 708 -13.31 -9.42 38.81
N ARG A 709 -12.75 -8.24 38.57
CA ARG A 709 -11.43 -8.08 37.95
C ARG A 709 -10.31 -8.76 38.75
N SER A 710 -10.46 -8.94 40.07
CA SER A 710 -9.48 -9.67 40.91
C SER A 710 -9.29 -11.12 40.46
N VAL A 711 -10.35 -11.81 40.03
CA VAL A 711 -10.28 -13.19 39.54
C VAL A 711 -9.52 -13.25 38.21
N VAL A 712 -9.72 -12.24 37.35
CA VAL A 712 -8.99 -12.12 36.08
C VAL A 712 -7.52 -11.80 36.34
N MET A 713 -7.23 -10.91 37.28
CA MET A 713 -5.85 -10.55 37.64
C MET A 713 -5.06 -11.74 38.18
N GLU A 714 -5.66 -12.52 39.09
CA GLU A 714 -5.03 -13.72 39.65
C GLU A 714 -4.67 -14.73 38.54
N PHE A 715 -5.53 -14.89 37.53
CA PHE A 715 -5.25 -15.73 36.37
C PHE A 715 -4.09 -15.18 35.53
N LEU A 716 -4.08 -13.88 35.23
CA LEU A 716 -3.02 -13.26 34.43
C LEU A 716 -1.66 -13.27 35.13
N GLU A 717 -1.62 -13.26 36.46
CA GLU A 717 -0.39 -13.41 37.25
C GLU A 717 0.16 -14.83 37.23
N LYS A 718 -0.72 -15.84 37.22
CA LYS A 718 -0.35 -17.27 37.21
C LYS A 718 -0.02 -17.81 35.82
N PHE A 719 -0.62 -17.26 34.77
CA PHE A 719 -0.40 -17.73 33.40
C PHE A 719 0.90 -17.14 32.83
N ASP A 720 1.83 -18.02 32.44
CA ASP A 720 3.09 -17.65 31.80
C ASP A 720 2.88 -17.48 30.28
N VAL A 721 2.87 -16.22 29.84
CA VAL A 721 2.76 -15.84 28.43
C VAL A 721 4.16 -15.87 27.81
N TYR A 722 4.36 -16.76 26.83
CA TYR A 722 5.57 -16.76 26.02
C TYR A 722 5.64 -15.48 25.18
N SER A 723 6.38 -14.49 25.65
CA SER A 723 6.66 -13.26 24.90
C SER A 723 8.12 -12.86 25.03
N PRO A 724 8.89 -12.78 23.92
CA PRO A 724 10.20 -12.14 23.92
C PRO A 724 10.10 -10.63 24.18
N ASP A 725 8.89 -10.06 24.15
CA ASP A 725 8.62 -8.69 24.59
C ASP A 725 7.34 -8.55 25.43
N PRO A 726 7.43 -8.17 26.70
CA PRO A 726 6.23 -8.08 27.54
C PRO A 726 5.27 -6.96 27.11
N PHE A 727 5.76 -6.04 26.26
CA PHE A 727 5.01 -4.91 25.72
C PHE A 727 4.17 -5.22 24.47
N GLY A 728 4.21 -6.46 23.95
CA GLY A 728 3.43 -6.88 22.77
C GLY A 728 3.90 -6.25 21.47
N ILE A 729 5.22 -6.15 21.33
CA ILE A 729 5.88 -5.46 20.22
C ILE A 729 6.02 -6.38 19.00
N LYS A 730 6.47 -7.60 19.25
CA LYS A 730 6.58 -8.73 18.34
C LYS A 730 5.45 -9.69 18.61
N SER A 731 4.92 -9.77 19.85
CA SER A 731 3.80 -10.65 20.23
C SER A 731 2.42 -9.95 20.18
N ARG A 732 1.35 -10.68 19.86
CA ARG A 732 -0.03 -10.12 19.86
C ARG A 732 -0.61 -9.88 21.26
N MET A 733 0.09 -10.26 22.34
CA MET A 733 -0.40 -10.16 23.70
C MET A 733 0.52 -9.22 24.52
N PRO A 734 0.18 -7.92 24.65
CA PRO A 734 0.91 -6.98 25.48
C PRO A 734 0.57 -7.19 26.97
N ILE A 735 1.04 -8.29 27.55
CA ILE A 735 0.59 -8.80 28.85
C ILE A 735 0.70 -7.76 29.97
N ASP A 736 1.75 -6.93 29.97
CA ASP A 736 1.92 -5.90 30.99
C ASP A 736 0.85 -4.79 30.87
N PHE A 737 0.50 -4.38 29.65
CA PHE A 737 -0.59 -3.41 29.43
C PHE A 737 -1.94 -3.99 29.80
N VAL A 738 -2.15 -5.28 29.53
CA VAL A 738 -3.38 -6.00 29.92
C VAL A 738 -3.50 -6.05 31.45
N LYS A 739 -2.44 -6.44 32.17
CA LYS A 739 -2.45 -6.44 33.65
C LYS A 739 -2.74 -5.05 34.20
N LYS A 740 -2.07 -4.03 33.66
CA LYS A 740 -2.27 -2.64 34.06
C LYS A 740 -3.69 -2.13 33.76
N TYR A 741 -4.31 -2.55 32.66
CA TYR A 741 -5.73 -2.28 32.38
C TYR A 741 -6.64 -2.86 33.47
N VAL A 742 -6.40 -4.13 33.85
CA VAL A 742 -7.19 -4.80 34.90
C VAL A 742 -7.04 -4.08 36.25
N GLU A 743 -5.86 -3.51 36.56
CA GLU A 743 -5.63 -2.71 37.78
C GLU A 743 -6.34 -1.35 37.75
N GLU A 744 -6.25 -0.63 36.64
CA GLU A 744 -6.64 0.78 36.56
C GLU A 744 -8.10 0.98 36.16
N VAL A 745 -8.66 0.05 35.38
CA VAL A 745 -10.05 0.13 34.90
C VAL A 745 -10.94 -0.67 35.82
N ASP A 746 -11.78 0.03 36.58
CA ASP A 746 -12.78 -0.60 37.44
C ASP A 746 -13.99 -1.03 36.60
N THR A 747 -13.96 -2.27 36.14
CA THR A 747 -15.06 -2.89 35.36
C THR A 747 -15.22 -4.35 35.75
N LYS A 748 -16.45 -4.86 35.59
CA LYS A 748 -16.70 -6.31 35.60
C LYS A 748 -16.30 -6.93 34.26
N TRP A 749 -16.03 -8.23 34.31
CA TRP A 749 -15.55 -9.04 33.19
C TRP A 749 -16.52 -10.17 32.89
N ASP A 750 -16.65 -10.52 31.62
CA ASP A 750 -17.25 -11.79 31.22
C ASP A 750 -16.11 -12.78 30.93
N ILE A 751 -16.32 -14.06 31.25
CA ILE A 751 -15.33 -15.12 31.02
C ILE A 751 -16.00 -16.22 30.21
N ALA A 752 -15.42 -16.60 29.09
CA ALA A 752 -15.89 -17.70 28.25
C ALA A 752 -14.88 -18.83 28.21
N LEU A 753 -15.34 -20.06 28.41
CA LEU A 753 -14.59 -21.28 28.17
C LEU A 753 -15.11 -21.93 26.88
N TYR A 754 -14.25 -22.04 25.88
CA TYR A 754 -14.61 -22.58 24.57
C TYR A 754 -14.47 -24.09 24.51
N SER A 755 -15.39 -24.70 23.77
CA SER A 755 -15.35 -26.12 23.42
C SER A 755 -15.34 -26.25 21.90
N GLY A 756 -14.31 -26.88 21.38
CA GLY A 756 -14.10 -27.15 19.97
C GLY A 756 -14.78 -28.41 19.46
N GLU A 757 -14.12 -29.03 18.49
CA GLU A 757 -14.61 -30.18 17.72
C GLU A 757 -13.70 -31.41 17.83
N SER A 758 -12.67 -31.37 18.69
CA SER A 758 -11.85 -32.56 18.94
C SER A 758 -12.73 -33.73 19.41
N SER A 759 -12.39 -34.95 18.98
CA SER A 759 -13.05 -36.17 19.44
C SER A 759 -12.79 -36.47 20.92
N ASN A 760 -11.75 -35.86 21.51
CA ASN A 760 -11.33 -36.12 22.88
C ASN A 760 -12.09 -35.17 23.82
N GLU A 761 -12.69 -35.71 24.89
CA GLU A 761 -13.22 -34.89 25.98
C GLU A 761 -12.10 -34.54 26.96
N PHE A 762 -11.97 -33.26 27.30
CA PHE A 762 -11.01 -32.75 28.26
C PHE A 762 -11.74 -32.22 29.51
N PRO A 763 -11.49 -32.81 30.69
CA PRO A 763 -12.15 -32.39 31.94
C PRO A 763 -11.51 -31.12 32.52
N ILE A 764 -12.35 -30.16 32.90
CA ILE A 764 -11.96 -28.93 33.60
C ILE A 764 -12.86 -28.77 34.83
N GLY A 765 -12.40 -29.31 35.96
CA GLY A 765 -13.21 -29.42 37.17
C GLY A 765 -14.41 -30.34 36.92
N GLU A 766 -15.62 -29.82 37.14
CA GLU A 766 -16.87 -30.54 36.90
C GLU A 766 -17.38 -30.41 35.44
N LEU A 767 -16.75 -29.54 34.65
CA LEU A 767 -17.11 -29.30 33.25
C LEU A 767 -16.32 -30.20 32.31
N LYS A 768 -16.93 -30.49 31.17
CA LYS A 768 -16.30 -31.19 30.05
C LYS A 768 -16.34 -30.31 28.81
N ILE A 769 -15.20 -30.20 28.14
CA ILE A 769 -15.07 -29.52 26.84
C ILE A 769 -14.34 -30.42 25.86
N ASN A 770 -14.53 -30.18 24.57
CA ASN A 770 -13.68 -30.72 23.53
C ASN A 770 -12.56 -29.71 23.24
N PRO A 771 -11.28 -30.09 23.20
CA PRO A 771 -10.22 -29.19 22.78
C PRO A 771 -10.46 -28.60 21.39
N GLU A 772 -10.01 -27.37 21.19
CA GLU A 772 -10.04 -26.69 19.90
C GLU A 772 -8.86 -27.11 19.03
N GLN A 773 -9.15 -27.66 17.87
CA GLN A 773 -8.11 -28.06 16.93
C GLN A 773 -7.46 -26.83 16.31
N ARG A 774 -6.13 -26.72 16.43
CA ARG A 774 -5.34 -25.66 15.82
C ARG A 774 -4.12 -26.24 15.13
N ARG A 775 -3.66 -25.56 14.09
CA ARG A 775 -2.40 -25.90 13.41
C ARG A 775 -1.31 -25.00 13.96
N VAL A 776 -0.15 -25.60 14.23
CA VAL A 776 1.01 -24.87 14.76
C VAL A 776 2.26 -25.14 13.94
N VAL A 777 3.24 -24.25 14.10
CA VAL A 777 4.63 -24.43 13.67
C VAL A 777 5.49 -24.53 14.93
N ASN A 778 6.23 -25.62 15.08
CA ASN A 778 7.19 -25.76 16.18
C ASN A 778 8.44 -24.91 15.88
N LYS A 779 8.78 -24.00 16.80
CA LYS A 779 9.95 -23.11 16.69
C LYS A 779 11.12 -23.52 17.59
N GLY A 780 10.98 -24.61 18.35
CA GLY A 780 11.91 -25.01 19.39
C GLY A 780 11.36 -24.59 20.77
N PRO A 781 11.57 -23.34 21.22
CA PRO A 781 11.15 -22.91 22.55
C PRO A 781 9.64 -22.66 22.67
N PHE A 782 8.92 -22.55 21.55
CA PHE A 782 7.48 -22.30 21.52
C PHE A 782 6.81 -22.91 20.28
N TYR A 783 5.49 -23.07 20.38
CA TYR A 783 4.59 -23.33 19.26
C TYR A 783 3.97 -22.02 18.79
N GLU A 784 4.06 -21.74 17.49
CA GLU A 784 3.38 -20.61 16.85
C GLU A 784 2.08 -21.09 16.21
N VAL A 785 0.94 -20.57 16.68
CA VAL A 785 -0.38 -20.86 16.09
C VAL A 785 -0.46 -20.24 14.70
N LEU A 786 -0.95 -21.00 13.70
CA LEU A 786 -1.13 -20.49 12.34
C LEU A 786 -1.98 -19.23 12.34
N ASN A 787 -1.62 -18.26 11.49
CA ASN A 787 -2.22 -16.92 11.41
C ASN A 787 -2.17 -16.12 12.72
N ARG A 788 -1.45 -16.61 13.73
CA ARG A 788 -1.31 -15.98 15.05
C ARG A 788 -2.67 -15.66 15.70
N GLN A 789 -3.63 -16.56 15.55
CA GLN A 789 -4.99 -16.42 16.09
C GLN A 789 -5.40 -17.69 16.82
N VAL A 790 -5.87 -17.53 18.06
CA VAL A 790 -6.35 -18.66 18.88
C VAL A 790 -7.86 -18.83 18.67
N SER A 791 -8.61 -17.74 18.63
CA SER A 791 -10.07 -17.72 18.51
C SER A 791 -10.55 -17.81 17.07
N SER A 792 -11.65 -18.53 16.84
CA SER A 792 -12.34 -18.58 15.55
C SER A 792 -13.11 -17.27 15.25
N GLY A 793 -13.55 -17.08 14.00
CA GLY A 793 -14.04 -15.80 13.45
C GLY A 793 -15.06 -15.03 14.29
N ASN A 794 -16.01 -15.73 14.93
CA ASN A 794 -17.14 -15.13 15.66
C ASN A 794 -17.07 -15.35 17.19
N SER A 795 -15.94 -15.81 17.71
CA SER A 795 -15.81 -16.22 19.13
C SER A 795 -16.26 -15.11 20.08
N GLU A 796 -15.76 -13.88 19.87
CA GLU A 796 -16.07 -12.70 20.67
C GLU A 796 -17.59 -12.44 20.83
N GLY A 797 -18.39 -12.84 19.84
CA GLY A 797 -19.84 -12.69 19.85
C GLY A 797 -20.55 -13.54 20.91
N VAL A 798 -19.88 -14.48 21.58
CA VAL A 798 -20.45 -15.31 22.65
C VAL A 798 -21.03 -14.48 23.79
N ALA A 799 -20.44 -13.32 24.08
CA ALA A 799 -20.92 -12.43 25.14
C ALA A 799 -22.15 -11.62 24.72
N LEU A 800 -22.44 -11.50 23.42
CA LEU A 800 -23.59 -10.76 22.88
C LEU A 800 -24.87 -11.61 22.85
N PRO A 801 -26.06 -10.97 22.93
CA PRO A 801 -27.34 -11.62 22.66
C PRO A 801 -27.37 -12.27 21.27
N GLU A 802 -28.17 -13.34 21.11
CA GLU A 802 -28.25 -14.13 19.87
C GLU A 802 -28.64 -13.27 18.65
N THR A 803 -29.53 -12.30 18.83
CA THR A 803 -29.96 -11.37 17.77
C THR A 803 -28.80 -10.54 17.24
N ALA A 804 -28.03 -9.91 18.13
CA ALA A 804 -26.86 -9.11 17.76
C ALA A 804 -25.73 -9.97 17.15
N ARG A 805 -25.58 -11.22 17.62
CA ARG A 805 -24.61 -12.17 17.06
C ARG A 805 -24.94 -12.57 15.63
N LYS A 806 -26.22 -12.80 15.32
CA LYS A 806 -26.69 -13.10 13.96
C LYS A 806 -26.54 -11.91 13.02
N GLU A 807 -26.82 -10.71 13.52
CA GLU A 807 -26.70 -9.45 12.76
C GLU A 807 -25.25 -9.15 12.38
N LEU A 808 -24.31 -9.26 13.33
CA LEU A 808 -22.91 -8.88 13.12
C LEU A 808 -22.07 -9.98 12.45
N GLY A 809 -22.47 -11.25 12.54
CA GLY A 809 -21.77 -12.36 11.91
C GLY A 809 -20.29 -12.43 12.29
N SER A 810 -19.40 -12.15 11.33
CA SER A 810 -17.94 -12.15 11.49
C SER A 810 -17.31 -10.76 11.65
N ASP A 811 -18.11 -9.68 11.76
CA ASP A 811 -17.60 -8.33 12.04
C ASP A 811 -17.10 -8.22 13.49
N ARG A 812 -15.87 -8.65 13.74
CA ARG A 812 -15.23 -8.61 15.06
C ARG A 812 -15.18 -7.22 15.66
N LYS A 813 -14.89 -6.20 14.84
CA LYS A 813 -14.82 -4.82 15.32
C LYS A 813 -16.22 -4.30 15.70
N GLY A 814 -17.26 -4.66 14.95
CA GLY A 814 -18.66 -4.37 15.31
C GLY A 814 -19.13 -5.12 16.56
N ILE A 815 -18.68 -6.37 16.75
CA ILE A 815 -18.90 -7.13 17.98
C ILE A 815 -18.32 -6.39 19.18
N ARG A 816 -17.06 -5.98 19.12
CA ARG A 816 -16.38 -5.23 20.20
C ARG A 816 -17.07 -3.92 20.52
N ALA A 817 -17.56 -3.21 19.51
CA ALA A 817 -18.31 -1.97 19.69
C ALA A 817 -19.65 -2.18 20.45
N LYS A 818 -20.26 -3.37 20.34
CA LYS A 818 -21.48 -3.73 21.09
C LYS A 818 -21.20 -4.42 22.44
N LEU A 819 -19.95 -4.79 22.75
CA LEU A 819 -19.61 -5.36 24.06
C LEU A 819 -19.69 -4.27 25.14
N GLU A 820 -20.31 -4.59 26.27
CA GLU A 820 -20.34 -3.70 27.44
C GLU A 820 -19.14 -3.89 28.37
N LYS A 821 -18.60 -5.12 28.40
CA LYS A 821 -17.57 -5.58 29.34
C LYS A 821 -16.45 -6.30 28.57
N PRO A 822 -15.21 -6.29 29.09
CA PRO A 822 -14.15 -7.13 28.56
C PRO A 822 -14.49 -8.61 28.71
N LEU A 823 -14.15 -9.39 27.68
CA LEU A 823 -14.36 -10.83 27.60
C LEU A 823 -13.02 -11.55 27.63
N LEU A 824 -12.77 -12.31 28.69
CA LEU A 824 -11.66 -13.27 28.75
C LEU A 824 -12.09 -14.59 28.10
N MET A 825 -11.42 -14.99 27.04
CA MET A 825 -11.67 -16.20 26.27
C MET A 825 -10.61 -17.24 26.61
N LEU A 826 -11.02 -18.36 27.19
CA LEU A 826 -10.17 -19.47 27.61
C LEU A 826 -10.25 -20.61 26.59
N HIS A 827 -9.10 -21.10 26.16
CA HIS A 827 -8.98 -22.12 25.13
C HIS A 827 -8.09 -23.27 25.62
N VAL A 828 -8.51 -24.49 25.33
CA VAL A 828 -7.68 -25.69 25.43
C VAL A 828 -7.50 -26.23 24.03
N LEU A 829 -6.26 -26.33 23.57
CA LEU A 829 -5.94 -26.64 22.18
C LEU A 829 -5.46 -28.07 22.01
N GLU A 830 -5.88 -28.68 20.91
CA GLU A 830 -5.27 -29.86 20.31
C GLU A 830 -4.49 -29.39 19.08
N VAL A 831 -3.17 -29.54 19.09
CA VAL A 831 -2.32 -28.94 18.05
C VAL A 831 -1.79 -29.97 17.06
N LYS A 832 -1.84 -29.62 15.77
CA LYS A 832 -1.36 -30.45 14.64
C LYS A 832 -0.22 -29.74 13.89
N GLU A 833 0.75 -30.52 13.37
CA GLU A 833 1.91 -29.97 12.67
C GLU A 833 1.64 -29.69 11.18
N GLY A 834 1.65 -28.43 10.78
CA GLY A 834 1.64 -28.03 9.36
C GLY A 834 0.46 -28.61 8.56
N LYS A 835 0.75 -29.39 7.50
CA LYS A 835 -0.27 -30.08 6.66
C LYS A 835 -0.55 -31.52 7.10
N THR A 836 0.15 -32.02 8.11
CA THR A 836 -0.04 -33.39 8.59
C THR A 836 -1.23 -33.44 9.56
N GLU A 837 -1.97 -34.55 9.57
CA GLU A 837 -3.05 -34.75 10.55
C GLU A 837 -2.54 -35.26 11.91
N ARG A 838 -1.21 -35.36 12.08
CA ARG A 838 -0.60 -35.84 13.31
C ARG A 838 -0.80 -34.81 14.42
N VAL A 839 -1.46 -35.24 15.50
CA VAL A 839 -1.54 -34.49 16.76
C VAL A 839 -0.16 -34.49 17.41
N MET A 840 0.36 -33.31 17.71
CA MET A 840 1.67 -33.11 18.35
C MET A 840 1.55 -33.06 19.87
N ASP A 841 0.55 -32.35 20.36
CA ASP A 841 0.33 -32.09 21.78
C ASP A 841 -1.17 -31.91 22.02
N GLU A 842 -1.64 -32.41 23.16
CA GLU A 842 -3.04 -32.36 23.56
C GLU A 842 -3.16 -31.61 24.88
N GLY A 843 -4.08 -30.65 24.92
CA GLY A 843 -4.30 -29.88 26.14
C GLY A 843 -3.24 -28.80 26.31
N LEU A 844 -3.09 -27.91 25.32
CA LEU A 844 -2.34 -26.67 25.50
C LEU A 844 -3.29 -25.54 25.90
N ALA A 845 -3.03 -24.85 27.01
CA ALA A 845 -3.83 -23.70 27.40
C ALA A 845 -3.40 -22.46 26.61
N ALA A 846 -4.39 -21.71 26.13
CA ALA A 846 -4.24 -20.42 25.48
C ALA A 846 -5.40 -19.51 25.90
N PHE A 847 -5.22 -18.21 25.81
CA PHE A 847 -6.31 -17.27 26.07
C PHE A 847 -6.30 -16.08 25.11
N GLY A 848 -7.49 -15.52 24.93
CA GLY A 848 -7.71 -14.24 24.25
C GLY A 848 -8.47 -13.28 25.16
N ILE A 849 -8.29 -11.99 24.95
CA ILE A 849 -9.10 -10.96 25.61
C ILE A 849 -9.67 -10.05 24.54
N SER A 850 -10.99 -9.91 24.54
CA SER A 850 -11.70 -8.93 23.74
C SER A 850 -12.10 -7.74 24.63
N PHE A 851 -11.61 -6.56 24.30
CA PHE A 851 -11.91 -5.34 25.03
C PHE A 851 -13.07 -4.60 24.36
N PRO A 852 -14.06 -4.12 25.15
CA PRO A 852 -15.23 -3.45 24.62
C PRO A 852 -14.87 -2.09 24.03
N GLY A 853 -15.76 -1.58 23.17
CA GLY A 853 -15.63 -0.28 22.54
C GLY A 853 -14.98 -0.34 21.15
N GLY A 854 -14.29 0.73 20.80
CA GLY A 854 -13.80 0.97 19.45
C GLY A 854 -13.18 2.36 19.32
N ILE A 855 -13.13 2.85 18.08
CA ILE A 855 -12.54 4.16 17.77
C ILE A 855 -13.21 5.31 18.53
N THR A 856 -14.52 5.19 18.80
CA THR A 856 -15.33 6.17 19.54
C THR A 856 -15.22 6.07 21.06
N SER A 857 -14.51 5.08 21.62
CA SER A 857 -14.38 4.96 23.07
C SER A 857 -13.60 6.14 23.64
N THR A 858 -14.14 6.82 24.65
CA THR A 858 -13.49 7.92 25.38
C THR A 858 -12.73 7.45 26.62
N LYS A 859 -12.64 6.13 26.86
CA LYS A 859 -12.00 5.57 28.07
C LYS A 859 -10.47 5.71 28.05
N LYS A 860 -9.90 5.69 29.26
CA LYS A 860 -8.49 5.97 29.57
C LYS A 860 -7.51 5.02 28.86
N THR A 861 -6.40 5.59 28.39
CA THR A 861 -5.21 4.84 27.96
C THR A 861 -4.49 4.26 29.17
N VAL A 862 -3.81 3.14 28.95
CA VAL A 862 -2.96 2.49 29.95
C VAL A 862 -1.53 2.94 29.73
N LYS A 863 -0.89 3.46 30.77
CA LYS A 863 0.47 4.03 30.68
C LYS A 863 1.50 3.15 31.40
N LEU A 864 2.54 2.72 30.69
CA LEU A 864 3.64 1.94 31.25
C LEU A 864 5.00 2.56 30.98
N LYS A 865 5.89 2.47 31.97
CA LYS A 865 7.30 2.88 31.83
C LYS A 865 8.10 1.72 31.23
N ILE A 866 8.81 1.98 30.13
CA ILE A 866 9.67 1.00 29.48
C ILE A 866 11.13 1.22 29.86
N ASN A 867 11.87 0.13 30.06
CA ASN A 867 13.30 0.15 30.34
C ASN A 867 14.08 0.71 29.13
N SER A 868 14.88 1.75 29.35
CA SER A 868 15.70 2.40 28.33
C SER A 868 16.74 1.47 27.71
N VAL A 869 17.21 0.43 28.43
CA VAL A 869 18.14 -0.59 27.90
C VAL A 869 17.48 -1.43 26.80
N TYR A 870 16.23 -1.85 27.01
CA TYR A 870 15.47 -2.64 26.03
C TYR A 870 15.28 -1.87 24.72
N ILE A 871 15.03 -0.57 24.81
CA ILE A 871 14.92 0.34 23.65
C ILE A 871 16.27 0.53 22.96
N GLN A 872 17.36 0.66 23.72
CA GLN A 872 18.70 0.79 23.14
C GLN A 872 19.15 -0.48 22.41
N ASP A 873 18.81 -1.66 22.90
CA ASP A 873 19.14 -2.92 22.21
C ASP A 873 18.33 -3.07 20.91
N MET A 874 17.05 -2.67 20.90
CA MET A 874 16.26 -2.58 19.66
C MET A 874 16.87 -1.59 18.66
N LEU A 875 17.34 -0.43 19.12
CA LEU A 875 17.97 0.59 18.25
C LEU A 875 19.37 0.18 17.78
N LYS A 876 20.12 -0.63 18.54
CA LYS A 876 21.46 -1.12 18.15
C LYS A 876 21.42 -2.20 17.08
N GLU A 877 20.38 -3.04 17.05
CA GLU A 877 20.11 -3.94 15.91
C GLU A 877 19.95 -3.14 14.60
N GLU A 878 19.54 -1.86 14.67
CA GLU A 878 19.40 -0.98 13.51
C GLU A 878 20.69 -0.26 13.09
N GLU A 879 21.57 0.13 14.02
CA GLU A 879 22.81 0.84 13.68
C GLU A 879 23.83 -0.05 12.94
N SER A 880 23.71 -1.39 13.04
CA SER A 880 24.41 -2.30 12.13
C SER A 880 23.82 -2.32 10.71
N ASP A 881 22.60 -1.81 10.53
CA ASP A 881 21.78 -1.89 9.32
C ASP A 881 21.48 -0.54 8.61
N ASP A 882 22.01 0.59 9.13
CA ASP A 882 22.17 1.88 8.39
C ASP A 882 23.55 2.17 7.77
#